data_AF-A0A078LH24-F1
#
_entry.id   AF-A0A078LH24-F1
#
_cell.length_a   1.000
_cell.length_b   1.000
_cell.length_c   1.000
_cell.angle_alpha   90.00
_cell.angle_beta   90.00
_cell.angle_gamma   90.00
#
_symmetry.space_group_name_H-M   'P 1'
#
loop_
_entity.id
_entity.type
_entity.pdbx_description
1 polymer ?
#
loop_
_entity_poly.entity_id
_entity_poly.type
_entity_poly.pdbx_seq_one_letter_code
_entity_poly.pdbx_strand_id
1 'polypeptide(L)'
;MKLIVKRLEVRNFKVFEKLELILESEHLVVLDGPNGFGKSSFFDALELLLTGKIRRYIELEEITVDRRSLKTGCPWLFKNARDDDWLSIRAEILVDGTIFFLERAASKTVLDEHKGVTDLKLPLYELTDFNAERGEAISQEESYLSALLGEQYKRDFELFHYVEQEENTRLLKQKEKDRQGQIAHLFDIGDIQNKINNINLASTKIGKLCNPQKYAELKQRRDKWESAKQQMLPTGISVAYNRIITITDQPWDREVLEVDAQQFEQWLSADGELFRIRRFTENFEQYENQLYNNELMRILLPKPELQQRFLMYYQPLKQREKWQEEVACFESALALSEEFKNTIKAISEERLVIAAPLVTLLPETLSSEEFHQQVAGLRLQLANTDKVQECYAALLQTREQMVSAFREHQSNCDLTNICPTCGHLWPTADALLEGIENQRITLENLAEQQNDQFSKALANFRRNWQEPIEIVLQKYLEKNKENIERKRQLTSLSEEQIHWLDNYHKHLLAAGINLQDLLGENFEPVTQHALDELGRRVHEKFRPVDDSQIQDDFERIFREVFNKDSVAVKEVTTKKIELKKDYLGQQQSIALSKYVSECESEYNKAEALIKKADRLKGHLQKIKKIYESEKRLYLESIVKEIEILFHIYSGRLMQSYQQGLGIFIENDGNSIAFNETPGHEYDAVFSMSSGQLSALVLSFTLALNQRYAKHSLLLVDDPVQTLDEINVAGFVELLRTEFRDRQIIMSTHEDRMSAYFRYKYKKFGLSAGRINFMEEARSNIVSE
;
A
#
# COMPACT_ATOMS: atom_id res chain seq x y z
N MET A 1 -20.28 -44.47 49.84
CA MET A 1 -19.31 -45.55 49.57
C MET A 1 -18.19 -45.50 50.60
N LYS A 2 -17.88 -46.61 51.26
CA LYS A 2 -16.78 -46.70 52.23
C LYS A 2 -15.50 -47.09 51.49
N LEU A 3 -14.59 -46.14 51.34
CA LEU A 3 -13.26 -46.31 50.75
C LEU A 3 -12.19 -46.18 51.83
N ILE A 4 -11.31 -47.18 51.93
CA ILE A 4 -10.20 -47.23 52.88
C ILE A 4 -8.93 -47.63 52.13
N VAL A 5 -7.87 -46.82 52.23
CA VAL A 5 -6.52 -47.17 51.80
C VAL A 5 -5.86 -47.99 52.91
N LYS A 6 -5.45 -49.22 52.60
CA LYS A 6 -4.83 -50.16 53.56
C LYS A 6 -3.31 -50.20 53.45
N ARG A 7 -2.77 -50.11 52.23
CA ARG A 7 -1.32 -50.15 51.97
C ARG A 7 -0.98 -49.27 50.76
N LEU A 8 0.18 -48.65 50.79
CA LEU A 8 0.75 -47.88 49.68
C LEU A 8 2.22 -48.25 49.49
N GLU A 9 2.60 -48.65 48.29
CA GLU A 9 3.99 -48.80 47.86
C GLU A 9 4.29 -47.76 46.77
N VAL A 10 5.41 -47.07 46.91
CA VAL A 10 5.89 -46.05 45.98
C VAL A 10 7.32 -46.39 45.57
N ARG A 11 7.60 -46.43 44.28
CA ARG A 11 8.95 -46.68 43.71
C ARG A 11 9.35 -45.61 42.72
N ASN A 12 10.62 -45.20 42.78
CA ASN A 12 11.25 -44.19 41.93
C ASN A 12 10.44 -42.89 41.79
N PHE A 13 9.90 -42.40 42.91
CA PHE A 13 9.04 -41.22 42.94
C PHE A 13 9.58 -40.16 43.91
N LYS A 14 9.94 -39.00 43.38
CA LYS A 14 10.44 -37.82 44.10
C LYS A 14 11.63 -38.12 44.99
N VAL A 15 11.40 -38.24 46.30
CA VAL A 15 12.44 -38.51 47.31
C VAL A 15 12.58 -39.99 47.62
N PHE A 16 11.70 -40.84 47.08
CA PHE A 16 11.63 -42.26 47.39
C PHE A 16 12.18 -43.11 46.24
N GLU A 17 13.24 -43.88 46.51
CA GLU A 17 13.63 -45.01 45.66
C GLU A 17 12.62 -46.16 45.81
N LYS A 18 12.35 -46.54 47.07
CA LYS A 18 11.25 -47.40 47.47
C LYS A 18 10.71 -46.94 48.82
N LEU A 19 9.39 -46.88 48.95
CA LEU A 19 8.69 -46.64 50.20
C LEU A 19 7.48 -47.57 50.26
N GLU A 20 7.29 -48.25 51.38
CA GLU A 20 6.15 -49.13 51.58
C GLU A 20 5.51 -48.83 52.94
N LEU A 21 4.23 -48.50 52.93
CA LEU A 21 3.50 -48.05 54.11
C LEU A 21 2.24 -48.86 54.31
N ILE A 22 2.02 -49.34 55.53
CA ILE A 22 0.79 -50.01 55.96
C ILE A 22 -0.03 -49.02 56.80
N LEU A 23 -1.28 -48.80 56.40
CA LEU A 23 -2.21 -47.88 57.07
C LEU A 23 -3.09 -48.68 58.04
N GLU A 24 -2.65 -48.75 59.30
CA GLU A 24 -3.23 -49.61 60.34
C GLU A 24 -4.63 -49.18 60.86
N SER A 25 -5.17 -48.06 60.39
CA SER A 25 -6.38 -47.44 60.96
C SER A 25 -7.41 -47.06 59.90
N GLU A 26 -8.68 -47.35 60.20
CA GLU A 26 -9.81 -47.01 59.34
C GLU A 26 -10.38 -45.61 59.59
N HIS A 27 -10.00 -44.94 60.68
CA HIS A 27 -10.54 -43.64 61.06
C HIS A 27 -9.50 -42.52 60.93
N LEU A 28 -8.36 -42.63 61.62
CA LEU A 28 -7.29 -41.64 61.54
C LEU A 28 -5.92 -42.29 61.31
N VAL A 29 -5.17 -41.78 60.35
CA VAL A 29 -3.74 -42.06 60.14
C VAL A 29 -3.00 -40.73 60.15
N VAL A 30 -2.05 -40.56 61.09
CA VAL A 30 -1.23 -39.36 61.17
C VAL A 30 0.16 -39.63 60.63
N LEU A 31 0.55 -38.88 59.60
CA LEU A 31 1.88 -38.88 59.00
C LEU A 31 2.72 -37.78 59.68
N ASP A 32 3.65 -38.15 60.54
CA ASP A 32 4.52 -37.18 61.23
C ASP A 32 6.00 -37.29 60.83
N GLY A 33 6.77 -36.26 61.20
CA GLY A 33 8.18 -36.13 60.88
C GLY A 33 8.52 -34.73 60.33
N PRO A 34 9.80 -34.36 60.25
CA PRO A 34 10.20 -33.03 59.81
C PRO A 34 9.84 -32.75 58.34
N ASN A 35 9.90 -31.49 57.94
CA ASN A 35 9.70 -31.10 56.55
C ASN A 35 10.84 -31.62 55.66
N GLY A 36 10.52 -31.96 54.41
CA GLY A 36 11.48 -32.50 53.44
C GLY A 36 11.64 -34.03 53.44
N PHE A 37 11.03 -34.77 54.38
CA PHE A 37 11.07 -36.24 54.41
C PHE A 37 9.99 -36.92 53.52
N GLY A 38 9.23 -36.14 52.75
CA GLY A 38 8.29 -36.68 51.75
C GLY A 38 6.85 -36.89 52.21
N LYS A 39 6.41 -36.26 53.31
CA LYS A 39 4.99 -36.27 53.74
C LYS A 39 4.04 -35.80 52.62
N SER A 40 4.31 -34.65 52.00
CA SER A 40 3.51 -34.17 50.85
C SER A 40 3.64 -35.10 49.63
N SER A 41 4.80 -35.75 49.47
CA SER A 41 5.01 -36.76 48.41
C SER A 41 4.13 -37.99 48.57
N PHE A 42 3.70 -38.34 49.77
CA PHE A 42 2.68 -39.36 49.98
C PHE A 42 1.33 -38.95 49.38
N PHE A 43 0.88 -37.71 49.64
CA PHE A 43 -0.38 -37.22 49.08
C PHE A 43 -0.31 -37.10 47.56
N ASP A 44 0.80 -36.63 47.00
CA ASP A 44 1.00 -36.61 45.55
C ASP A 44 0.90 -38.02 44.94
N ALA A 45 1.43 -39.04 45.63
CA ALA A 45 1.39 -40.40 45.14
C ALA A 45 -0.05 -40.93 45.11
N LEU A 46 -0.83 -40.68 46.17
CA LEU A 46 -2.25 -41.02 46.19
C LEU A 46 -3.06 -40.24 45.16
N GLU A 47 -2.81 -38.94 45.01
CA GLU A 47 -3.43 -38.10 43.98
C GLU A 47 -3.11 -38.66 42.59
N LEU A 48 -1.84 -38.94 42.29
CA LEU A 48 -1.42 -39.49 41.01
C LEU A 48 -2.09 -40.84 40.74
N LEU A 49 -2.14 -41.74 41.73
CA LEU A 49 -2.81 -43.03 41.61
C LEU A 49 -4.29 -42.87 41.27
N LEU A 50 -4.99 -42.02 42.02
CA LEU A 50 -6.45 -41.91 41.94
C LEU A 50 -6.90 -41.03 40.77
N THR A 51 -6.21 -39.93 40.46
CA THR A 51 -6.61 -38.95 39.43
C THR A 51 -5.87 -39.10 38.10
N GLY A 52 -4.68 -39.72 38.15
CA GLY A 52 -3.75 -39.83 37.01
C GLY A 52 -2.85 -38.61 36.81
N LYS A 53 -3.01 -37.56 37.64
CA LYS A 53 -2.26 -36.30 37.53
C LYS A 53 -1.91 -35.76 38.92
N ILE A 54 -1.01 -34.79 38.98
CA ILE A 54 -0.71 -34.03 40.20
C ILE A 54 -0.98 -32.56 39.89
N ARG A 55 -2.10 -32.03 40.40
CA ARG A 55 -2.65 -30.71 40.03
C ARG A 55 -1.62 -29.60 40.22
N ARG A 56 -1.02 -29.51 41.41
CA ARG A 56 -0.07 -28.44 41.74
C ARG A 56 1.09 -28.33 40.75
N TYR A 57 1.56 -29.43 40.17
CA TYR A 57 2.63 -29.40 39.17
C TYR A 57 2.15 -28.88 37.82
N ILE A 58 0.91 -29.20 37.43
CA ILE A 58 0.29 -28.71 36.20
C ILE A 58 0.07 -27.20 36.30
N GLU A 59 -0.49 -26.74 37.42
CA GLU A 59 -0.71 -25.32 37.65
C GLU A 59 0.62 -24.54 37.73
N LEU A 60 1.62 -25.07 38.45
CA LEU A 60 2.95 -24.47 38.52
C LEU A 60 3.58 -24.35 37.13
N GLU A 61 3.47 -25.37 36.28
CA GLU A 61 3.96 -25.33 34.90
C GLU A 61 3.25 -24.23 34.09
N GLU A 62 1.92 -24.11 34.19
CA GLU A 62 1.14 -23.08 33.51
C GLU A 62 1.50 -21.65 33.94
N ILE A 63 1.84 -21.45 35.20
CA ILE A 63 2.13 -20.12 35.77
C ILE A 63 3.60 -19.72 35.58
N THR A 64 4.52 -20.67 35.69
CA THR A 64 5.96 -20.37 35.83
C THR A 64 6.80 -20.65 34.58
N VAL A 65 6.27 -21.42 33.61
CA VAL A 65 7.04 -21.87 32.45
C VAL A 65 6.38 -21.41 31.15
N ASP A 66 7.13 -20.71 30.29
CA ASP A 66 6.71 -20.49 28.91
C ASP A 66 6.69 -21.84 28.19
N ARG A 67 5.59 -22.20 27.52
CA ARG A 67 5.45 -23.48 26.79
C ARG A 67 6.61 -23.74 25.81
N ARG A 68 7.32 -22.70 25.36
CA ARG A 68 8.50 -22.80 24.48
C ARG A 68 9.79 -23.24 25.19
N SER A 69 9.87 -23.13 26.51
CA SER A 69 11.05 -23.48 27.33
C SER A 69 10.89 -24.77 28.12
N LEU A 70 9.83 -25.55 27.86
CA LEU A 70 9.58 -26.86 28.49
C LEU A 70 10.76 -27.81 28.22
N LYS A 71 11.32 -28.35 29.31
CA LYS A 71 12.39 -29.34 29.28
C LYS A 71 11.80 -30.75 29.15
N THR A 72 12.58 -31.64 28.53
CA THR A 72 12.33 -33.08 28.57
C THR A 72 12.72 -33.63 29.93
N GLY A 73 12.01 -34.67 30.37
CA GLY A 73 12.24 -35.33 31.66
C GLY A 73 11.08 -35.17 32.63
N CYS A 74 10.85 -36.20 33.45
CA CYS A 74 9.78 -36.18 34.43
C CYS A 74 10.25 -35.68 35.81
N PRO A 75 9.71 -34.56 36.34
CA PRO A 75 10.10 -34.03 37.65
C PRO A 75 9.62 -34.88 38.83
N TRP A 76 8.81 -35.92 38.57
CA TRP A 76 8.33 -36.84 39.60
C TRP A 76 9.28 -38.02 39.81
N LEU A 77 10.26 -38.24 38.94
CA LEU A 77 11.21 -39.35 39.09
C LEU A 77 12.16 -39.13 40.26
N PHE A 78 12.56 -40.24 40.90
CA PHE A 78 13.65 -40.22 41.87
C PHE A 78 14.97 -39.82 41.19
N LYS A 79 15.74 -38.95 41.85
CA LYS A 79 16.94 -38.31 41.25
C LYS A 79 17.96 -39.32 40.71
N ASN A 80 18.06 -40.50 41.33
CA ASN A 80 19.03 -41.54 40.95
C ASN A 80 18.39 -42.70 40.17
N ALA A 81 17.17 -42.54 39.63
CA ALA A 81 16.51 -43.58 38.84
C ALA A 81 17.33 -43.91 37.56
N ARG A 82 17.57 -45.20 37.35
CA ARG A 82 18.27 -45.78 36.19
C ARG A 82 17.34 -45.79 34.97
N ASP A 83 17.90 -45.94 33.78
CA ASP A 83 17.13 -45.83 32.53
C ASP A 83 16.06 -46.92 32.35
N ASP A 84 16.30 -48.12 32.92
CA ASP A 84 15.33 -49.23 32.92
C ASP A 84 14.36 -49.19 34.12
N ASP A 85 14.48 -48.20 35.00
CA ASP A 85 13.63 -48.10 36.18
C ASP A 85 12.21 -47.64 35.82
N TRP A 86 11.27 -48.10 36.65
CA TRP A 86 9.87 -47.70 36.56
C TRP A 86 9.51 -46.82 37.74
N LEU A 87 8.83 -45.71 37.44
CA LEU A 87 8.02 -45.01 38.43
C LEU A 87 6.78 -45.86 38.66
N SER A 88 6.51 -46.22 39.90
CA SER A 88 5.37 -47.08 40.26
C SER A 88 4.74 -46.61 41.55
N ILE A 89 3.42 -46.48 41.56
CA ILE A 89 2.62 -46.24 42.76
C ILE A 89 1.58 -47.34 42.82
N ARG A 90 1.60 -48.13 43.88
CA ARG A 90 0.72 -49.28 44.09
C ARG A 90 -0.03 -49.12 45.40
N ALA A 91 -1.34 -49.37 45.41
CA ALA A 91 -2.12 -49.32 46.64
C ALA A 91 -3.09 -50.51 46.76
N GLU A 92 -3.31 -50.90 48.01
CA GLU A 92 -4.41 -51.77 48.41
C GLU A 92 -5.55 -50.89 48.94
N ILE A 93 -6.70 -50.94 48.26
CA ILE A 93 -7.86 -50.11 48.59
C ILE A 93 -9.06 -51.02 48.82
N LEU A 94 -9.73 -50.83 49.95
CA LEU A 94 -10.98 -51.48 50.30
C LEU A 94 -12.14 -50.55 49.94
N VAL A 95 -13.02 -50.98 49.03
CA VAL A 95 -14.22 -50.23 48.61
C VAL A 95 -15.46 -51.08 48.88
N ASP A 96 -16.34 -50.60 49.77
CA ASP A 96 -17.58 -51.27 50.20
C ASP A 96 -17.40 -52.76 50.58
N GLY A 97 -16.22 -53.10 51.13
CA GLY A 97 -15.87 -54.45 51.58
C GLY A 97 -15.11 -55.30 50.54
N THR A 98 -14.94 -54.82 49.31
CA THR A 98 -14.15 -55.48 48.26
C THR A 98 -12.74 -54.89 48.20
N ILE A 99 -11.72 -55.74 48.11
CA ILE A 99 -10.31 -55.32 48.02
C ILE A 99 -9.93 -55.16 46.54
N PHE A 100 -9.32 -54.02 46.23
CA PHE A 100 -8.76 -53.70 44.92
C PHE A 100 -7.27 -53.41 45.08
N PHE A 101 -6.46 -53.97 44.18
CA PHE A 101 -5.03 -53.69 44.10
C PHE A 101 -4.79 -52.85 42.84
N LEU A 102 -4.47 -51.58 43.01
CA LEU A 102 -4.27 -50.66 41.90
C LEU A 102 -2.80 -50.29 41.78
N GLU A 103 -2.30 -50.18 40.56
CA GLU A 103 -0.96 -49.67 40.28
C GLU A 103 -0.99 -48.67 39.13
N ARG A 104 -0.34 -47.52 39.30
CA ARG A 104 0.05 -46.65 38.18
C ARG A 104 1.54 -46.72 37.99
N ALA A 105 1.97 -47.06 36.78
CA ALA A 105 3.38 -47.20 36.50
C ALA A 105 3.74 -46.85 35.05
N ALA A 106 4.92 -46.26 34.87
CA ALA A 106 5.53 -46.00 33.56
C ALA A 106 7.05 -46.12 33.66
N SER A 107 7.70 -46.58 32.59
CA SER A 107 9.16 -46.62 32.51
C SER A 107 9.73 -45.21 32.41
N LYS A 108 10.94 -45.01 32.95
CA LYS A 108 11.66 -43.74 32.82
C LYS A 108 11.81 -43.30 31.36
N THR A 109 12.11 -44.24 30.46
CA THR A 109 12.21 -43.97 29.01
C THR A 109 10.97 -43.29 28.45
N VAL A 110 9.77 -43.79 28.75
CA VAL A 110 8.49 -43.21 28.29
C VAL A 110 8.23 -41.85 28.94
N LEU A 111 8.57 -41.71 30.22
CA LEU A 111 8.37 -40.47 30.96
C LEU A 111 9.30 -39.34 30.45
N ASP A 112 10.53 -39.66 30.07
CA ASP A 112 11.53 -38.70 29.60
C ASP A 112 11.30 -38.23 28.15
N GLU A 113 10.51 -38.97 27.35
CA GLU A 113 10.09 -38.58 25.99
C GLU A 113 9.16 -37.36 25.97
N HIS A 114 8.44 -37.10 27.06
CA HIS A 114 7.44 -36.04 27.13
C HIS A 114 8.08 -34.70 27.55
N LYS A 115 7.50 -33.60 27.05
CA LYS A 115 7.90 -32.23 27.42
C LYS A 115 6.88 -31.64 28.38
N GLY A 116 7.31 -31.40 29.61
CA GLY A 116 6.42 -30.92 30.67
C GLY A 116 5.56 -32.01 31.30
N VAL A 117 4.80 -31.64 32.33
CA VAL A 117 4.00 -32.56 33.16
C VAL A 117 2.55 -32.71 32.71
N THR A 118 2.03 -31.75 31.95
CA THR A 118 0.60 -31.71 31.58
C THR A 118 0.15 -32.89 30.73
N ASP A 119 1.03 -33.33 29.82
CA ASP A 119 0.80 -34.41 28.85
C ASP A 119 1.32 -35.78 29.31
N LEU A 120 1.96 -35.86 30.49
CA LEU A 120 2.43 -37.13 31.05
C LEU A 120 1.24 -38.05 31.36
N LYS A 121 1.38 -39.32 30.96
CA LYS A 121 0.39 -40.37 31.25
C LYS A 121 1.07 -41.59 31.87
N LEU A 122 0.57 -41.98 33.03
CA LEU A 122 0.93 -43.23 33.68
C LEU A 122 -0.27 -44.18 33.60
N PRO A 123 -0.22 -45.24 32.78
CA PRO A 123 -1.31 -46.20 32.68
C PRO A 123 -1.69 -46.79 34.04
N LEU A 124 -2.99 -47.02 34.24
CA LEU A 124 -3.55 -47.71 35.40
C LEU A 124 -3.68 -49.21 35.15
N TYR A 125 -3.29 -50.00 36.14
CA TYR A 125 -3.38 -51.45 36.17
C TYR A 125 -4.17 -51.90 37.40
N GLU A 126 -5.03 -52.90 37.22
CA GLU A 126 -5.62 -53.67 38.32
C GLU A 126 -4.83 -54.97 38.50
N LEU A 127 -4.36 -55.23 39.71
CA LEU A 127 -3.53 -56.40 40.04
C LEU A 127 -4.38 -57.47 40.72
N THR A 128 -4.00 -58.74 40.55
CA THR A 128 -4.67 -59.88 41.21
C THR A 128 -4.33 -59.98 42.70
N ASP A 129 -3.11 -59.56 43.07
CA ASP A 129 -2.66 -59.41 44.45
C ASP A 129 -1.65 -58.25 44.57
N PHE A 130 -1.32 -57.83 45.80
CA PHE A 130 -0.44 -56.68 46.02
C PHE A 130 0.99 -56.86 45.48
N ASN A 131 1.46 -58.09 45.28
CA ASN A 131 2.81 -58.39 44.79
C ASN A 131 2.81 -58.90 43.34
N ALA A 132 1.66 -59.01 42.69
CA ALA A 132 1.51 -59.53 41.35
C ALA A 132 2.24 -58.67 40.31
N GLU A 133 2.58 -59.31 39.19
CA GLU A 133 3.09 -58.62 38.00
C GLU A 133 1.97 -57.86 37.29
N ARG A 134 2.36 -56.82 36.53
CA ARG A 134 1.42 -55.98 35.77
C ARG A 134 0.81 -56.79 34.62
N GLY A 135 -0.52 -56.79 34.53
CA GLY A 135 -1.26 -57.29 33.37
C GLY A 135 -1.39 -56.24 32.27
N GLU A 136 -2.49 -56.30 31.53
CA GLU A 136 -2.84 -55.25 30.56
C GLU A 136 -3.33 -53.97 31.26
N ALA A 137 -2.98 -52.82 30.71
CA ALA A 137 -3.47 -51.53 31.20
C ALA A 137 -4.99 -51.40 30.96
N ILE A 138 -5.68 -50.75 31.88
CA ILE A 138 -7.12 -50.51 31.79
C ILE A 138 -7.40 -49.56 30.61
N SER A 139 -8.08 -50.06 29.58
CA SER A 139 -8.26 -49.31 28.32
C SER A 139 -9.21 -48.10 28.47
N GLN A 140 -10.20 -48.19 29.38
CA GLN A 140 -11.16 -47.13 29.69
C GLN A 140 -11.04 -46.68 31.15
N GLU A 141 -9.90 -46.10 31.51
CA GLU A 141 -9.58 -45.70 32.90
C GLU A 141 -10.67 -44.82 33.54
N GLU A 142 -11.22 -43.85 32.81
CA GLU A 142 -12.23 -42.93 33.36
C GLU A 142 -13.52 -43.66 33.74
N SER A 143 -13.98 -44.62 32.92
CA SER A 143 -15.18 -45.40 33.24
C SER A 143 -14.94 -46.32 34.45
N TYR A 144 -13.74 -46.90 34.54
CA TYR A 144 -13.37 -47.77 35.66
C TYR A 144 -13.30 -46.99 36.98
N LEU A 145 -12.57 -45.87 37.00
CA LEU A 145 -12.43 -45.04 38.18
C LEU A 145 -13.72 -44.31 38.55
N SER A 146 -14.56 -43.90 37.59
CA SER A 146 -15.89 -43.37 37.90
C SER A 146 -16.80 -44.40 38.56
N ALA A 147 -16.69 -45.68 38.20
CA ALA A 147 -17.41 -46.75 38.89
C ALA A 147 -16.87 -46.99 40.32
N LEU A 148 -15.55 -46.89 40.51
CA LEU A 148 -14.89 -47.17 41.80
C LEU A 148 -14.90 -46.00 42.79
N LEU A 149 -14.82 -44.75 42.31
CA LEU A 149 -14.68 -43.53 43.11
C LEU A 149 -15.92 -42.62 43.00
N GLY A 150 -16.78 -42.86 42.01
CA GLY A 150 -17.98 -42.08 41.71
C GLY A 150 -17.81 -41.19 40.48
N GLU A 151 -18.94 -40.80 39.87
CA GLU A 151 -18.92 -39.87 38.72
C GLU A 151 -18.17 -38.57 39.07
N GLN A 152 -17.34 -38.07 38.14
CA GLN A 152 -16.55 -36.84 38.33
C GLN A 152 -15.49 -36.93 39.45
N TYR A 153 -14.99 -38.14 39.76
CA TYR A 153 -14.03 -38.40 40.84
C TYR A 153 -12.78 -37.50 40.83
N LYS A 154 -12.26 -37.08 39.66
CA LYS A 154 -11.08 -36.19 39.56
C LYS A 154 -11.37 -34.86 40.23
N ARG A 155 -12.51 -34.26 39.90
CA ARG A 155 -13.01 -33.02 40.50
C ARG A 155 -13.31 -33.23 41.97
N ASP A 156 -14.08 -34.27 42.31
CA ASP A 156 -14.47 -34.54 43.68
C ASP A 156 -13.25 -34.74 44.59
N PHE A 157 -12.18 -35.37 44.08
CA PHE A 157 -10.93 -35.55 44.79
C PHE A 157 -10.30 -34.23 45.20
N GLU A 158 -10.13 -33.33 44.23
CA GLU A 158 -9.56 -32.00 44.40
C GLU A 158 -10.38 -31.07 45.30
N LEU A 159 -11.71 -31.23 45.29
CA LEU A 159 -12.62 -30.32 45.97
C LEU A 159 -13.02 -30.77 47.36
N PHE A 160 -13.20 -32.07 47.55
CA PHE A 160 -13.83 -32.63 48.74
C PHE A 160 -12.85 -33.50 49.50
N HIS A 161 -11.96 -34.20 48.81
CA HIS A 161 -11.17 -35.27 49.43
C HIS A 161 -9.74 -34.90 49.74
N TYR A 162 -9.20 -33.80 49.19
CA TYR A 162 -7.84 -33.36 49.45
C TYR A 162 -7.74 -31.89 49.84
N VAL A 163 -7.24 -31.65 51.04
CA VAL A 163 -6.89 -30.33 51.57
C VAL A 163 -5.38 -30.16 51.47
N GLU A 164 -4.91 -29.35 50.52
CA GLU A 164 -3.48 -29.11 50.25
C GLU A 164 -2.79 -28.15 51.23
N GLN A 165 -1.47 -28.29 51.35
CA GLN A 165 -0.61 -27.40 52.13
C GLN A 165 -0.47 -26.03 51.42
N GLU A 166 -0.60 -24.92 52.17
CA GLU A 166 -0.40 -23.51 51.75
C GLU A 166 -1.27 -22.92 50.60
N GLU A 167 -1.74 -23.71 49.62
CA GLU A 167 -2.50 -23.20 48.45
C GLU A 167 -4.00 -22.94 48.70
N ASN A 168 -4.56 -23.42 49.81
CA ASN A 168 -5.99 -23.27 50.11
C ASN A 168 -6.48 -21.81 50.17
N THR A 169 -5.67 -20.87 50.67
CA THR A 169 -6.09 -19.45 50.73
C THR A 169 -6.09 -18.73 49.38
N ARG A 170 -5.52 -19.35 48.33
CA ARG A 170 -5.42 -18.78 46.98
C ARG A 170 -6.78 -18.69 46.30
N LEU A 171 -7.71 -19.59 46.62
CA LEU A 171 -9.11 -19.52 46.18
C LEU A 171 -9.77 -18.20 46.57
N LEU A 172 -9.45 -17.70 47.77
CA LEU A 172 -10.08 -16.52 48.34
C LEU A 172 -9.32 -15.23 48.01
N LYS A 173 -7.99 -15.27 47.84
CA LYS A 173 -7.12 -14.09 47.63
C LYS A 173 -6.98 -13.62 46.17
N GLN A 174 -7.89 -14.02 45.28
CA GLN A 174 -7.89 -13.63 43.86
C GLN A 174 -8.82 -12.47 43.55
N LYS A 175 -8.64 -11.84 42.38
CA LYS A 175 -9.60 -10.85 41.86
C LYS A 175 -10.97 -11.50 41.75
N GLU A 176 -12.03 -10.74 42.01
CA GLU A 176 -13.40 -11.25 42.08
C GLU A 176 -13.82 -12.08 40.85
N LYS A 177 -13.39 -11.67 39.65
CA LYS A 177 -13.65 -12.40 38.40
C LYS A 177 -12.93 -13.76 38.33
N ASP A 178 -11.68 -13.82 38.78
CA ASP A 178 -10.87 -15.04 38.77
C ASP A 178 -11.35 -15.99 39.89
N ARG A 179 -11.70 -15.41 41.06
CA ARG A 179 -12.39 -16.08 42.16
C ARG A 179 -13.72 -16.70 41.71
N GLN A 180 -14.56 -15.94 40.99
CA GLN A 180 -15.79 -16.48 40.40
C GLN A 180 -15.51 -17.60 39.39
N GLY A 181 -14.43 -17.51 38.61
CA GLY A 181 -14.01 -18.57 37.70
C GLY A 181 -13.62 -19.85 38.43
N GLN A 182 -12.83 -19.74 39.49
CA GLN A 182 -12.45 -20.88 40.32
C GLN A 182 -13.65 -21.45 41.08
N ILE A 183 -14.48 -20.62 41.70
CA ILE A 183 -15.73 -21.03 42.36
C ILE A 183 -16.68 -21.71 41.36
N ALA A 184 -16.80 -21.19 40.13
CA ALA A 184 -17.59 -21.82 39.07
C ALA A 184 -17.01 -23.19 38.65
N HIS A 185 -15.68 -23.36 38.71
CA HIS A 185 -15.03 -24.66 38.54
C HIS A 185 -15.35 -25.59 39.72
N LEU A 186 -15.34 -25.09 40.97
CA LEU A 186 -15.70 -25.90 42.16
C LEU A 186 -17.14 -26.45 42.06
N PHE A 187 -18.06 -25.68 41.48
CA PHE A 187 -19.47 -26.07 41.39
C PHE A 187 -19.87 -26.69 40.06
N ASP A 188 -18.94 -26.92 39.12
CA ASP A 188 -19.26 -27.50 37.80
C ASP A 188 -20.21 -26.65 36.94
N ILE A 189 -20.07 -25.34 37.05
CA ILE A 189 -20.82 -24.37 36.23
C ILE A 189 -20.07 -24.10 34.91
N GLY A 190 -18.85 -24.65 34.77
CA GLY A 190 -18.00 -24.48 33.59
C GLY A 190 -18.73 -24.77 32.29
N ASP A 191 -19.49 -25.86 32.21
CA ASP A 191 -20.26 -26.21 31.01
C ASP A 191 -21.37 -25.21 30.68
N ILE A 192 -22.11 -24.75 31.68
CA ILE A 192 -23.15 -23.74 31.52
C ILE A 192 -22.51 -22.41 31.09
N GLN A 193 -21.40 -22.04 31.72
CA GLN A 193 -20.64 -20.83 31.41
C GLN A 193 -20.06 -20.87 29.99
N ASN A 194 -19.54 -22.02 29.55
CA ASN A 194 -19.06 -22.25 28.20
C ASN A 194 -20.17 -22.13 27.16
N LYS A 195 -21.36 -22.69 27.44
CA LYS A 195 -22.55 -22.52 26.59
C LYS A 195 -22.95 -21.05 26.50
N ILE A 196 -22.96 -20.30 27.61
CA ILE A 196 -23.23 -18.86 27.63
C ILE A 196 -22.19 -18.09 26.79
N ASN A 197 -20.90 -18.43 26.93
CA ASN A 197 -19.82 -17.81 26.17
C ASN A 197 -19.98 -18.06 24.65
N ASN A 198 -20.30 -19.30 24.26
CA ASN A 198 -20.56 -19.65 22.87
C ASN A 198 -21.77 -18.88 22.29
N ILE A 199 -22.84 -18.72 23.07
CA ILE A 199 -24.00 -17.93 22.68
C ILE A 199 -23.65 -16.45 22.52
N ASN A 200 -22.80 -15.91 23.39
CA ASN A 200 -22.32 -14.53 23.26
C ASN A 200 -21.53 -14.36 21.96
N LEU A 201 -20.59 -15.26 21.66
CA LEU A 201 -19.82 -15.23 20.41
C LEU A 201 -20.72 -15.31 19.16
N ALA A 202 -21.70 -16.22 19.16
CA ALA A 202 -22.68 -16.34 18.08
C ALA A 202 -23.54 -15.06 17.94
N SER A 203 -23.97 -14.49 19.07
CA SER A 203 -24.75 -13.25 19.12
C SER A 203 -23.97 -12.07 18.58
N THR A 204 -22.66 -11.98 18.85
CA THR A 204 -21.79 -10.93 18.29
C THR A 204 -21.66 -11.08 16.77
N LYS A 205 -21.48 -12.31 16.26
CA LYS A 205 -21.39 -12.57 14.82
C LYS A 205 -22.69 -12.22 14.09
N ILE A 206 -23.83 -12.65 14.61
CA ILE A 206 -25.16 -12.33 14.05
C ILE A 206 -25.47 -10.84 14.20
N GLY A 207 -25.08 -10.23 15.32
CA GLY A 207 -25.26 -8.80 15.58
C GLY A 207 -24.64 -7.90 14.51
N LYS A 208 -23.52 -8.32 13.89
CA LYS A 208 -22.89 -7.60 12.76
C LYS A 208 -23.75 -7.61 11.48
N LEU A 209 -24.61 -8.62 11.31
CA LEU A 209 -25.49 -8.76 10.14
C LEU A 209 -26.79 -7.96 10.27
N CYS A 210 -27.17 -7.56 11.49
CA CYS A 210 -28.37 -6.79 11.80
C CYS A 210 -28.01 -5.50 12.58
N ASN A 211 -26.91 -4.84 12.21
CA ASN A 211 -26.50 -3.58 12.82
C ASN A 211 -27.17 -2.37 12.14
N PRO A 212 -27.18 -1.18 12.77
CA PRO A 212 -27.80 0.01 12.18
C PRO A 212 -27.31 0.35 10.77
N GLN A 213 -26.03 0.07 10.47
CA GLN A 213 -25.45 0.27 9.13
C GLN A 213 -26.10 -0.64 8.07
N LYS A 214 -26.32 -1.92 8.39
CA LYS A 214 -26.99 -2.88 7.48
C LYS A 214 -28.44 -2.49 7.20
N TYR A 215 -29.14 -1.93 8.18
CA TYR A 215 -30.47 -1.37 7.96
C TYR A 215 -30.46 -0.13 7.06
N ALA A 216 -29.44 0.73 7.17
CA ALA A 216 -29.25 1.86 6.28
C ALA A 216 -28.93 1.41 4.84
N GLU A 217 -28.05 0.42 4.66
CA GLU A 217 -27.76 -0.20 3.36
C GLU A 217 -29.02 -0.81 2.72
N LEU A 218 -29.85 -1.50 3.50
CA LEU A 218 -31.14 -2.05 3.04
C LEU A 218 -32.07 -0.94 2.54
N LYS A 219 -32.16 0.17 3.28
CA LYS A 219 -32.97 1.33 2.89
C LYS A 219 -32.48 1.93 1.57
N GLN A 220 -31.16 2.11 1.41
CA GLN A 220 -30.60 2.59 0.15
C GLN A 220 -30.91 1.67 -1.03
N ARG A 221 -30.83 0.34 -0.85
CA ARG A 221 -31.20 -0.62 -1.90
C ARG A 221 -32.69 -0.53 -2.27
N ARG A 222 -33.56 -0.32 -1.28
CA ARG A 222 -34.98 -0.10 -1.49
C ARG A 222 -35.25 1.17 -2.29
N ASP A 223 -34.62 2.27 -1.90
CA ASP A 223 -34.78 3.57 -2.58
C ASP A 223 -34.29 3.46 -4.04
N LYS A 224 -33.18 2.74 -4.28
CA LYS A 224 -32.69 2.44 -5.65
C LYS A 224 -33.69 1.63 -6.46
N TRP A 225 -34.26 0.57 -5.89
CA TRP A 225 -35.27 -0.25 -6.56
C TRP A 225 -36.54 0.55 -6.88
N GLU A 226 -37.04 1.36 -5.94
CA GLU A 226 -38.21 2.21 -6.14
C GLU A 226 -37.96 3.27 -7.24
N SER A 227 -36.77 3.88 -7.27
CA SER A 227 -36.37 4.82 -8.32
C SER A 227 -36.27 4.15 -9.69
N ALA A 228 -35.66 2.96 -9.79
CA ALA A 228 -35.58 2.20 -11.03
C ALA A 228 -36.97 1.82 -11.56
N LYS A 229 -37.91 1.48 -10.66
CA LYS A 229 -39.30 1.15 -11.02
C LYS A 229 -40.07 2.34 -11.61
N GLN A 230 -39.78 3.56 -11.16
CA GLN A 230 -40.39 4.79 -11.71
C GLN A 230 -39.91 5.10 -13.14
N GLN A 231 -38.73 4.61 -13.53
CA GLN A 231 -38.15 4.83 -14.86
C GLN A 231 -38.65 3.85 -15.93
N MET A 232 -39.59 2.95 -15.59
CA MET A 232 -40.13 2.00 -16.56
C MET A 232 -40.92 2.69 -17.68
N LEU A 233 -40.52 2.41 -18.92
CA LEU A 233 -41.20 2.85 -20.13
C LEU A 233 -42.16 1.76 -20.64
N PRO A 234 -43.29 2.13 -21.28
CA PRO A 234 -44.19 1.16 -21.94
C PRO A 234 -43.44 0.39 -23.03
N THR A 235 -43.72 -0.91 -23.17
CA THR A 235 -43.18 -1.73 -24.27
C THR A 235 -43.65 -1.18 -25.61
N GLY A 236 -42.71 -0.65 -26.39
CA GLY A 236 -42.93 -0.16 -27.75
C GLY A 236 -43.12 -1.28 -28.79
N ILE A 237 -43.31 -0.87 -30.03
CA ILE A 237 -43.50 -1.74 -31.20
C ILE A 237 -42.21 -2.53 -31.47
N SER A 238 -42.33 -3.82 -31.79
CA SER A 238 -41.16 -4.67 -32.10
C SER A 238 -40.57 -4.33 -33.46
N VAL A 239 -39.33 -3.86 -33.50
CA VAL A 239 -38.60 -3.50 -34.73
C VAL A 239 -37.40 -4.43 -34.91
N ALA A 240 -37.18 -4.89 -36.15
CA ALA A 240 -36.03 -5.76 -36.47
C ALA A 240 -34.71 -4.95 -36.54
N TYR A 241 -33.60 -5.56 -36.11
CA TYR A 241 -32.28 -4.95 -36.19
C TYR A 241 -31.86 -4.73 -37.66
N ASN A 242 -31.30 -3.54 -37.93
CA ASN A 242 -30.65 -3.21 -39.18
C ASN A 242 -29.45 -2.30 -38.90
N ARG A 243 -28.33 -2.54 -39.58
CA ARG A 243 -27.11 -1.73 -39.49
C ARG A 243 -27.16 -0.59 -40.52
N ILE A 244 -26.87 0.64 -40.08
CA ILE A 244 -26.98 1.85 -40.90
C ILE A 244 -25.60 2.35 -41.35
N ILE A 245 -24.59 2.26 -40.49
CA ILE A 245 -23.22 2.69 -40.75
C ILE A 245 -22.34 1.46 -40.97
N THR A 246 -21.91 1.25 -42.20
CA THR A 246 -21.07 0.11 -42.60
C THR A 246 -19.58 0.41 -42.49
N ILE A 247 -19.20 1.68 -42.63
CA ILE A 247 -17.79 2.11 -42.75
C ILE A 247 -17.07 2.18 -41.41
N THR A 248 -17.78 2.53 -40.34
CA THR A 248 -17.24 2.61 -38.99
C THR A 248 -18.04 1.73 -38.04
N ASP A 249 -17.42 1.34 -36.92
CA ASP A 249 -18.07 0.59 -35.85
C ASP A 249 -18.62 1.56 -34.81
N GLN A 250 -19.92 1.79 -34.88
CA GLN A 250 -20.61 2.68 -33.96
C GLN A 250 -21.25 1.88 -32.83
N PRO A 251 -21.00 2.22 -31.54
CA PRO A 251 -21.52 1.45 -30.40
C PRO A 251 -23.04 1.27 -30.41
N TRP A 252 -23.79 2.29 -30.82
CA TRP A 252 -25.25 2.26 -30.94
C TRP A 252 -25.77 1.51 -32.17
N ASP A 253 -24.90 1.16 -33.13
CA ASP A 253 -25.29 0.47 -34.36
C ASP A 253 -25.03 -1.05 -34.35
N ARG A 254 -24.51 -1.59 -33.24
CA ARG A 254 -24.27 -3.03 -33.05
C ARG A 254 -25.57 -3.82 -32.85
N GLU A 255 -25.54 -5.11 -33.20
CA GLU A 255 -26.67 -6.04 -33.04
C GLU A 255 -26.94 -6.34 -31.56
N VAL A 256 -25.86 -6.60 -30.82
CA VAL A 256 -25.88 -6.84 -29.36
C VAL A 256 -25.38 -5.58 -28.66
N LEU A 257 -26.20 -5.05 -27.74
CA LEU A 257 -25.91 -3.84 -26.96
C LEU A 257 -25.74 -4.22 -25.48
N GLU A 258 -24.49 -4.27 -25.01
CA GLU A 258 -24.17 -4.51 -23.59
C GLU A 258 -23.87 -3.18 -22.88
N VAL A 259 -24.92 -2.38 -22.65
CA VAL A 259 -24.74 -0.99 -22.21
C VAL A 259 -25.78 -0.56 -21.18
N ASP A 260 -25.34 0.27 -20.24
CA ASP A 260 -26.16 0.81 -19.15
C ASP A 260 -27.24 1.76 -19.67
N ALA A 261 -28.35 1.83 -18.93
CA ALA A 261 -29.52 2.65 -19.28
C ALA A 261 -29.20 4.15 -19.54
N GLN A 262 -28.13 4.68 -18.93
CA GLN A 262 -27.67 6.05 -19.12
C GLN A 262 -27.06 6.31 -20.51
N GLN A 263 -26.48 5.30 -21.16
CA GLN A 263 -25.89 5.47 -22.49
C GLN A 263 -26.95 5.61 -23.57
N PHE A 264 -28.13 5.00 -23.38
CA PHE A 264 -29.26 5.20 -24.28
C PHE A 264 -29.74 6.65 -24.33
N GLU A 265 -29.63 7.41 -23.22
CA GLU A 265 -29.96 8.83 -23.18
C GLU A 265 -29.01 9.67 -24.06
N GLN A 266 -27.72 9.30 -24.10
CA GLN A 266 -26.73 9.95 -24.97
C GLN A 266 -27.02 9.72 -26.46
N TRP A 267 -27.66 8.61 -26.81
CA TRP A 267 -28.00 8.27 -28.20
C TRP A 267 -29.37 8.80 -28.65
N LEU A 268 -30.36 8.75 -27.76
CA LEU A 268 -31.78 9.00 -28.08
C LEU A 268 -32.30 10.38 -27.68
N SER A 269 -31.56 11.15 -26.87
CA SER A 269 -32.00 12.49 -26.45
C SER A 269 -32.16 13.47 -27.62
N ALA A 270 -32.82 14.61 -27.35
CA ALA A 270 -33.06 15.67 -28.32
C ALA A 270 -31.77 16.25 -28.94
N ASP A 271 -30.62 16.10 -28.26
CA ASP A 271 -29.28 16.48 -28.75
C ASP A 271 -28.34 15.26 -28.87
N GLY A 272 -28.89 14.05 -28.89
CA GLY A 272 -28.15 12.79 -28.91
C GLY A 272 -27.49 12.49 -30.26
N GLU A 273 -26.66 11.45 -30.30
CA GLU A 273 -25.88 11.09 -31.50
C GLU A 273 -26.75 10.86 -32.74
N LEU A 274 -27.88 10.15 -32.61
CA LEU A 274 -28.78 9.89 -33.74
C LEU A 274 -29.51 11.15 -34.23
N PHE A 275 -29.76 12.12 -33.35
CA PHE A 275 -30.32 13.41 -33.75
C PHE A 275 -29.30 14.23 -34.55
N ARG A 276 -28.05 14.28 -34.08
CA ARG A 276 -26.95 14.97 -34.78
C ARG A 276 -26.65 14.34 -36.14
N ILE A 277 -26.62 13.01 -36.22
CA ILE A 277 -26.43 12.30 -37.49
C ILE A 277 -27.58 12.60 -38.45
N ARG A 278 -28.84 12.59 -37.98
CA ARG A 278 -29.99 12.97 -38.82
C ARG A 278 -29.82 14.36 -39.40
N ARG A 279 -29.54 15.35 -38.54
CA ARG A 279 -29.32 16.74 -38.95
C ARG A 279 -28.16 16.88 -39.94
N PHE A 280 -27.06 16.16 -39.72
CA PHE A 280 -25.92 16.11 -40.63
C PHE A 280 -26.30 15.54 -42.00
N THR A 281 -27.04 14.42 -42.04
CA THR A 281 -27.49 13.81 -43.30
C THR A 281 -28.48 14.70 -44.06
N GLU A 282 -29.38 15.41 -43.38
CA GLU A 282 -30.36 16.33 -43.99
C GLU A 282 -29.65 17.55 -44.62
N ASN A 283 -28.58 18.04 -44.01
CA ASN A 283 -27.85 19.24 -44.44
C ASN A 283 -26.50 18.95 -45.15
N PHE A 284 -26.23 17.69 -45.50
CA PHE A 284 -24.91 17.28 -46.01
C PHE A 284 -24.51 17.97 -47.31
N GLU A 285 -25.47 18.30 -48.18
CA GLU A 285 -25.20 18.99 -49.46
C GLU A 285 -24.54 20.36 -49.25
N GLN A 286 -24.98 21.11 -48.22
CA GLN A 286 -24.39 22.41 -47.88
C GLN A 286 -22.96 22.26 -47.38
N TYR A 287 -22.73 21.24 -46.55
CA TYR A 287 -21.40 20.93 -46.02
C TYR A 287 -20.45 20.39 -47.11
N GLU A 288 -20.93 19.57 -48.06
CA GLU A 288 -20.18 19.11 -49.24
C GLU A 288 -19.77 20.29 -50.13
N ASN A 289 -20.66 21.27 -50.33
CA ASN A 289 -20.34 22.52 -51.04
C ASN A 289 -19.31 23.37 -50.30
N GLN A 290 -19.38 23.44 -48.96
CA GLN A 290 -18.40 24.15 -48.14
C GLN A 290 -17.01 23.49 -48.22
N LEU A 291 -16.93 22.16 -48.15
CA LEU A 291 -15.68 21.42 -48.34
C LEU A 291 -15.06 21.67 -49.71
N TYR A 292 -15.89 21.68 -50.76
CA TYR A 292 -15.45 22.01 -52.12
C TYR A 292 -14.89 23.45 -52.20
N ASN A 293 -15.58 24.43 -51.64
CA ASN A 293 -15.13 25.83 -51.63
C ASN A 293 -13.84 26.04 -50.82
N ASN A 294 -13.72 25.38 -49.67
CA ASN A 294 -12.52 25.42 -48.83
C ASN A 294 -11.31 24.80 -49.54
N GLU A 295 -11.51 23.71 -50.28
CA GLU A 295 -10.45 23.09 -51.08
C GLU A 295 -10.01 24.00 -52.23
N LEU A 296 -10.95 24.66 -52.92
CA LEU A 296 -10.64 25.66 -53.93
C LEU A 296 -9.87 26.86 -53.35
N MET A 297 -10.27 27.38 -52.20
CA MET A 297 -9.54 28.44 -51.48
C MET A 297 -8.10 28.02 -51.19
N ARG A 298 -7.91 26.80 -50.67
CA ARG A 298 -6.59 26.28 -50.30
C ARG A 298 -5.65 26.16 -51.51
N ILE A 299 -6.17 25.71 -52.65
CA ILE A 299 -5.36 25.48 -53.85
C ILE A 299 -5.13 26.78 -54.64
N LEU A 300 -6.18 27.59 -54.81
CA LEU A 300 -6.20 28.72 -55.75
C LEU A 300 -5.97 30.09 -55.09
N LEU A 301 -6.09 30.20 -53.77
CA LEU A 301 -5.82 31.42 -53.00
C LEU A 301 -4.86 31.14 -51.82
N PRO A 302 -3.58 30.83 -52.10
CA PRO A 302 -2.55 30.68 -51.07
C PRO A 302 -2.29 32.03 -50.37
N LYS A 303 -1.34 32.07 -49.41
CA LYS A 303 -1.02 33.31 -48.71
C LYS A 303 -0.74 34.50 -49.65
N PRO A 304 -1.14 35.73 -49.32
CA PRO A 304 -1.04 36.89 -50.22
C PRO A 304 0.39 37.17 -50.68
N GLU A 305 1.41 36.85 -49.88
CA GLU A 305 2.82 37.01 -50.25
C GLU A 305 3.22 36.06 -51.38
N LEU A 306 2.66 34.85 -51.40
CA LEU A 306 2.90 33.86 -52.46
C LEU A 306 2.17 34.25 -53.75
N GLN A 307 0.96 34.81 -53.62
CA GLN A 307 0.23 35.37 -54.76
C GLN A 307 1.01 36.54 -55.38
N GLN A 308 1.52 37.47 -54.56
CA GLN A 308 2.35 38.58 -55.01
C GLN A 308 3.63 38.11 -55.72
N ARG A 309 4.34 37.15 -55.13
CA ARG A 309 5.55 36.57 -55.75
C ARG A 309 5.25 35.94 -57.11
N PHE A 310 4.11 35.25 -57.23
CA PHE A 310 3.69 34.69 -58.49
C PHE A 310 3.43 35.77 -59.56
N LEU A 311 2.62 36.77 -59.24
CA LEU A 311 2.28 37.85 -60.16
C LEU A 311 3.51 38.69 -60.57
N MET A 312 4.49 38.84 -59.66
CA MET A 312 5.68 39.67 -59.90
C MET A 312 6.79 38.95 -60.67
N TYR A 313 7.00 37.65 -60.44
CA TYR A 313 8.19 36.95 -60.94
C TYR A 313 7.92 35.96 -62.08
N TYR A 314 6.70 35.46 -62.26
CA TYR A 314 6.44 34.36 -63.19
C TYR A 314 6.84 34.66 -64.65
N GLN A 315 6.54 35.86 -65.14
CA GLN A 315 6.91 36.28 -66.51
C GLN A 315 8.40 36.63 -66.65
N PRO A 316 9.01 37.41 -65.72
CA PRO A 316 10.46 37.66 -65.66
C PRO A 316 11.37 36.43 -65.56
N LEU A 317 10.88 35.28 -65.09
CA LEU A 317 11.68 34.03 -64.97
C LEU A 317 12.39 33.64 -66.27
N LYS A 318 11.84 34.00 -67.44
CA LYS A 318 12.45 33.71 -68.75
C LYS A 318 13.80 34.40 -68.97
N GLN A 319 14.14 35.44 -68.20
CA GLN A 319 15.37 36.22 -68.34
C GLN A 319 16.42 35.91 -67.26
N ARG A 320 16.24 34.84 -66.49
CA ARG A 320 17.06 34.49 -65.31
C ARG A 320 18.56 34.39 -65.60
N GLU A 321 18.95 33.67 -66.66
CA GLU A 321 20.37 33.43 -66.98
C GLU A 321 21.13 34.74 -67.23
N LYS A 322 20.53 35.66 -68.01
CA LYS A 322 21.10 36.99 -68.27
C LYS A 322 21.33 37.78 -66.99
N TRP A 323 20.41 37.72 -66.04
CA TRP A 323 20.54 38.46 -64.78
C TRP A 323 21.51 37.81 -63.78
N GLN A 324 21.75 36.49 -63.87
CA GLN A 324 22.81 35.84 -63.09
C GLN A 324 24.18 36.39 -63.48
N GLU A 325 24.43 36.59 -64.77
CA GLU A 325 25.68 37.17 -65.27
C GLU A 325 25.88 38.61 -64.78
N GLU A 326 24.83 39.45 -64.86
CA GLU A 326 24.87 40.83 -64.40
C GLU A 326 25.09 40.96 -62.87
N VAL A 327 24.48 40.06 -62.07
CA VAL A 327 24.69 39.99 -60.61
C VAL A 327 26.10 39.54 -60.28
N ALA A 328 26.61 38.49 -60.93
CA ALA A 328 27.97 38.00 -60.72
C ALA A 328 29.04 39.05 -61.05
N CYS A 329 28.82 39.84 -62.10
CA CYS A 329 29.68 40.96 -62.47
C CYS A 329 29.67 42.07 -61.40
N PHE A 330 28.51 42.43 -60.88
CA PHE A 330 28.37 43.42 -59.81
C PHE A 330 29.02 42.99 -58.49
N GLU A 331 28.85 41.74 -58.09
CA GLU A 331 29.45 41.20 -56.86
C GLU A 331 30.97 41.10 -56.96
N SER A 332 31.48 40.70 -58.13
CA SER A 332 32.92 40.71 -58.40
C SER A 332 33.49 42.12 -58.30
N ALA A 333 32.78 43.13 -58.81
CA ALA A 333 33.24 44.52 -58.81
C ALA A 333 33.31 45.09 -57.39
N LEU A 334 32.31 44.76 -56.56
CA LEU A 334 32.27 45.12 -55.15
C LEU A 334 33.43 44.47 -54.37
N ALA A 335 33.66 43.18 -54.60
CA ALA A 335 34.73 42.43 -53.93
C ALA A 335 36.12 43.00 -54.24
N LEU A 336 36.43 43.24 -55.51
CA LEU A 336 37.73 43.80 -55.92
C LEU A 336 37.93 45.22 -55.37
N SER A 337 36.88 46.05 -55.36
CA SER A 337 36.93 47.39 -54.77
C SER A 337 37.21 47.36 -53.27
N GLU A 338 36.75 46.34 -52.54
CA GLU A 338 37.03 46.19 -51.11
C GLU A 338 38.47 45.74 -50.87
N GLU A 339 39.01 44.84 -51.70
CA GLU A 339 40.39 44.36 -51.57
C GLU A 339 41.42 45.48 -51.77
N PHE A 340 41.13 46.43 -52.65
CA PHE A 340 41.99 47.60 -52.85
C PHE A 340 42.09 48.52 -51.63
N LYS A 341 41.12 48.48 -50.70
CA LYS A 341 41.23 49.22 -49.43
C LYS A 341 42.34 48.71 -48.52
N ASN A 342 42.85 47.49 -48.70
CA ASN A 342 44.03 47.03 -47.96
C ASN A 342 44.97 46.23 -48.86
N THR A 343 45.52 46.94 -49.86
CA THR A 343 46.40 46.37 -50.89
C THR A 343 47.52 45.48 -50.33
N ILE A 344 48.24 45.88 -49.27
CA ILE A 344 49.34 45.06 -48.73
C ILE A 344 48.81 43.72 -48.20
N LYS A 345 47.73 43.74 -47.40
CA LYS A 345 47.11 42.51 -46.88
C LYS A 345 46.52 41.66 -48.00
N ALA A 346 45.91 42.29 -48.99
CA ALA A 346 45.33 41.58 -50.12
C ALA A 346 46.40 40.94 -51.02
N ILE A 347 47.59 41.55 -51.16
CA ILE A 347 48.75 40.95 -51.84
C ILE A 347 49.31 39.75 -51.04
N SER A 348 49.45 39.89 -49.72
CA SER A 348 50.02 38.83 -48.88
C SER A 348 49.12 37.57 -48.82
N GLU A 349 47.81 37.77 -48.90
CA GLU A 349 46.81 36.70 -48.84
C GLU A 349 46.34 36.22 -50.24
N GLU A 350 46.97 36.68 -51.33
CA GLU A 350 46.61 36.37 -52.73
C GLU A 350 45.15 36.70 -53.11
N ARG A 351 44.59 37.75 -52.51
CA ARG A 351 43.17 38.15 -52.70
C ARG A 351 42.96 39.16 -53.84
N LEU A 352 44.01 39.83 -54.35
CA LEU A 352 43.90 40.73 -55.50
C LEU A 352 43.88 39.95 -56.81
N VAL A 353 42.68 39.53 -57.22
CA VAL A 353 42.42 38.80 -58.46
C VAL A 353 41.31 39.48 -59.25
N ILE A 354 41.51 39.68 -60.55
CA ILE A 354 40.45 40.18 -61.44
C ILE A 354 39.65 38.97 -61.95
N ALA A 355 38.43 38.80 -61.43
CA ALA A 355 37.53 37.74 -61.83
C ALA A 355 37.07 37.88 -63.30
N ALA A 356 36.76 36.76 -63.96
CA ALA A 356 36.34 36.72 -65.37
C ALA A 356 35.20 37.72 -65.72
N PRO A 357 34.16 37.90 -64.89
CA PRO A 357 33.09 38.88 -65.15
C PRO A 357 33.54 40.34 -65.20
N LEU A 358 34.72 40.67 -64.65
CA LEU A 358 35.25 42.03 -64.61
C LEU A 358 36.16 42.37 -65.78
N VAL A 359 36.61 41.38 -66.55
CA VAL A 359 37.52 41.60 -67.68
C VAL A 359 36.91 42.54 -68.71
N THR A 360 35.60 42.45 -68.92
CA THR A 360 34.84 43.34 -69.83
C THR A 360 34.72 44.78 -69.34
N LEU A 361 35.06 45.05 -68.07
CA LEU A 361 34.99 46.37 -67.44
C LEU A 361 36.37 47.04 -67.32
N LEU A 362 37.48 46.36 -67.63
CA LEU A 362 38.81 46.96 -67.52
C LEU A 362 39.05 48.03 -68.60
N PRO A 363 39.82 49.09 -68.30
CA PRO A 363 40.33 50.00 -69.34
C PRO A 363 41.12 49.24 -70.41
N GLU A 364 40.97 49.59 -71.69
CA GLU A 364 41.67 48.92 -72.82
C GLU A 364 43.20 48.93 -72.68
N THR A 365 43.74 49.83 -71.85
CA THR A 365 45.17 49.99 -71.59
C THR A 365 45.74 49.01 -70.56
N LEU A 366 44.91 48.20 -69.89
CA LEU A 366 45.34 47.29 -68.82
C LEU A 366 44.91 45.84 -69.12
N SER A 367 45.87 44.91 -69.11
CA SER A 367 45.59 43.48 -69.20
C SER A 367 45.43 42.86 -67.81
N SER A 368 44.44 41.97 -67.66
CA SER A 368 44.28 41.17 -66.44
C SER A 368 45.54 40.34 -66.15
N GLU A 369 46.18 39.76 -67.16
CA GLU A 369 47.40 38.96 -66.96
C GLU A 369 48.56 39.80 -66.43
N GLU A 370 48.74 41.01 -66.96
CA GLU A 370 49.80 41.93 -66.52
C GLU A 370 49.53 42.43 -65.09
N PHE A 371 48.28 42.70 -64.73
CA PHE A 371 47.90 43.04 -63.35
C PHE A 371 48.32 41.94 -62.36
N HIS A 372 48.00 40.68 -62.65
CA HIS A 372 48.38 39.56 -61.79
C HIS A 372 49.90 39.36 -61.72
N GLN A 373 50.63 39.61 -62.82
CA GLN A 373 52.10 39.58 -62.80
C GLN A 373 52.70 40.65 -61.88
N GLN A 374 52.15 41.87 -61.90
CA GLN A 374 52.61 42.94 -61.01
C GLN A 374 52.31 42.62 -59.54
N VAL A 375 51.13 42.07 -59.24
CA VAL A 375 50.76 41.61 -57.89
C VAL A 375 51.72 40.51 -57.40
N ALA A 376 52.04 39.52 -58.25
CA ALA A 376 52.98 38.46 -57.91
C ALA A 376 54.41 38.98 -57.68
N GLY A 377 54.84 39.98 -58.46
CA GLY A 377 56.12 40.67 -58.27
C GLY A 377 56.21 41.37 -56.91
N LEU A 378 55.17 42.09 -56.52
CA LEU A 378 55.10 42.75 -55.20
C LEU A 378 55.09 41.75 -54.05
N ARG A 379 54.39 40.61 -54.21
CA ARG A 379 54.36 39.54 -53.21
C ARG A 379 55.74 38.95 -52.95
N LEU A 380 56.52 38.69 -54.01
CA LEU A 380 57.89 38.19 -53.88
C LEU A 380 58.80 39.20 -53.16
N GLN A 381 58.60 40.50 -53.42
CA GLN A 381 59.33 41.54 -52.70
C GLN A 381 58.90 41.60 -51.23
N LEU A 382 57.60 41.57 -50.93
CA LEU A 382 57.05 41.57 -49.58
C LEU A 382 57.62 40.41 -48.73
N ALA A 383 57.72 39.20 -49.30
CA ALA A 383 58.23 38.02 -48.60
C ALA A 383 59.72 38.13 -48.19
N ASN A 384 60.50 38.95 -48.89
CA ASN A 384 61.94 39.13 -48.67
C ASN A 384 62.29 40.45 -47.96
N THR A 385 61.29 41.22 -47.55
CA THR A 385 61.43 42.54 -46.93
C THR A 385 61.49 42.40 -45.41
N ASP A 386 62.36 43.18 -44.74
CA ASP A 386 62.44 43.18 -43.27
C ASP A 386 61.11 43.66 -42.65
N LYS A 387 60.71 43.08 -41.51
CA LYS A 387 59.46 43.47 -40.80
C LYS A 387 59.34 44.96 -40.53
N VAL A 388 60.47 45.66 -40.37
CA VAL A 388 60.50 47.11 -40.17
C VAL A 388 60.02 47.85 -41.42
N GLN A 389 60.45 47.40 -42.61
CA GLN A 389 60.02 47.96 -43.90
C GLN A 389 58.56 47.60 -44.20
N GLU A 390 58.11 46.40 -43.83
CA GLU A 390 56.68 46.01 -43.92
C GLU A 390 55.79 46.90 -43.05
N CYS A 391 56.16 47.08 -41.76
CA CYS A 391 55.44 47.97 -40.86
C CYS A 391 55.45 49.43 -41.34
N TYR A 392 56.54 49.87 -41.95
CA TYR A 392 56.66 51.21 -42.52
C TYR A 392 55.74 51.40 -43.73
N ALA A 393 55.73 50.46 -44.68
CA ALA A 393 54.83 50.49 -45.84
C ALA A 393 53.34 50.45 -45.41
N ALA A 394 53.01 49.64 -44.40
CA ALA A 394 51.67 49.60 -43.81
C ALA A 394 51.28 50.92 -43.13
N LEU A 395 52.23 51.60 -42.47
CA LEU A 395 52.02 52.91 -41.87
C LEU A 395 51.78 53.98 -42.93
N LEU A 396 52.56 53.99 -44.02
CA LEU A 396 52.32 54.88 -45.16
C LEU A 396 50.97 54.64 -45.80
N GLN A 397 50.58 53.37 -46.02
CA GLN A 397 49.27 53.02 -46.54
C GLN A 397 48.13 53.55 -45.65
N THR A 398 48.21 53.29 -44.35
CA THR A 398 47.18 53.74 -43.40
C THR A 398 47.09 55.26 -43.39
N ARG A 399 48.24 55.95 -43.45
CA ARG A 399 48.31 57.40 -43.53
C ARG A 399 47.64 57.94 -44.80
N GLU A 400 47.95 57.38 -45.96
CA GLU A 400 47.34 57.80 -47.23
C GLU A 400 45.84 57.60 -47.24
N GLN A 401 45.36 56.49 -46.70
CA GLN A 401 43.91 56.22 -46.56
C GLN A 401 43.22 57.20 -45.63
N MET A 402 43.85 57.53 -44.50
CA MET A 402 43.31 58.56 -43.61
C MET A 402 43.29 59.93 -44.30
N VAL A 403 44.32 60.26 -45.08
CA VAL A 403 44.37 61.53 -45.81
C VAL A 403 43.36 61.57 -46.96
N SER A 404 43.16 60.47 -47.70
CA SER A 404 42.16 60.41 -48.77
C SER A 404 40.74 60.51 -48.22
N ALA A 405 40.42 59.75 -47.17
CA ALA A 405 39.15 59.83 -46.48
C ALA A 405 38.92 61.22 -45.86
N PHE A 406 39.97 61.85 -45.34
CA PHE A 406 39.90 63.22 -44.82
C PHE A 406 39.67 64.25 -45.93
N ARG A 407 40.32 64.12 -47.10
CA ARG A 407 40.08 64.99 -48.26
C ARG A 407 38.66 64.83 -48.80
N GLU A 408 38.18 63.60 -48.89
CA GLU A 408 36.81 63.30 -49.31
C GLU A 408 35.79 63.87 -48.30
N HIS A 409 36.08 63.77 -47.00
CA HIS A 409 35.26 64.41 -45.97
C HIS A 409 35.29 65.94 -46.06
N GLN A 410 36.47 66.57 -46.22
CA GLN A 410 36.59 68.03 -46.41
C GLN A 410 35.93 68.51 -47.71
N SER A 411 35.84 67.68 -48.75
CA SER A 411 35.12 68.05 -49.97
C SER A 411 33.61 68.16 -49.78
N ASN A 412 33.08 67.54 -48.71
CA ASN A 412 31.66 67.49 -48.39
C ASN A 412 31.29 68.24 -47.08
N CYS A 413 32.25 68.85 -46.38
CA CYS A 413 32.09 69.48 -45.05
C CYS A 413 33.01 70.72 -44.86
N ASP A 414 32.87 71.45 -43.75
CA ASP A 414 33.67 72.65 -43.46
C ASP A 414 35.18 72.35 -43.29
N LEU A 415 36.02 73.23 -43.84
CA LEU A 415 37.48 73.11 -43.79
C LEU A 415 38.00 73.14 -42.34
N THR A 416 38.89 72.20 -42.01
CA THR A 416 39.49 72.07 -40.68
C THR A 416 41.00 72.32 -40.74
N ASN A 417 41.53 72.98 -39.72
CA ASN A 417 42.97 73.24 -39.53
C ASN A 417 43.61 72.31 -38.50
N ILE A 418 42.93 71.22 -38.13
CA ILE A 418 43.43 70.19 -37.19
C ILE A 418 43.89 68.97 -37.98
N CYS A 419 45.11 68.49 -37.68
CA CYS A 419 45.68 67.35 -38.39
C CYS A 419 44.99 66.03 -38.04
N PRO A 420 44.47 65.26 -39.03
CA PRO A 420 43.77 64.01 -38.77
C PRO A 420 44.71 62.87 -38.32
N THR A 421 46.02 63.00 -38.53
CA THR A 421 46.99 61.97 -38.16
C THR A 421 47.55 62.15 -36.76
N CYS A 422 47.77 63.40 -36.31
CA CYS A 422 48.38 63.69 -35.01
C CYS A 422 47.59 64.64 -34.09
N GLY A 423 46.49 65.23 -34.57
CA GLY A 423 45.66 66.15 -33.79
C GLY A 423 46.23 67.57 -33.62
N HIS A 424 47.36 67.90 -34.26
CA HIS A 424 47.96 69.23 -34.13
C HIS A 424 47.13 70.31 -34.85
N LEU A 425 46.92 71.45 -34.18
CA LEU A 425 46.21 72.62 -34.73
C LEU A 425 47.20 73.52 -35.49
N TRP A 426 46.96 73.68 -36.79
CA TRP A 426 47.74 74.53 -37.68
C TRP A 426 47.07 75.90 -37.87
N PRO A 427 47.83 76.94 -38.27
CA PRO A 427 47.29 78.28 -38.44
C PRO A 427 46.19 78.37 -39.50
N THR A 428 46.33 77.62 -40.61
CA THR A 428 45.38 77.55 -41.72
C THR A 428 45.26 76.12 -42.25
N ALA A 429 44.18 75.81 -42.97
CA ALA A 429 44.01 74.53 -43.63
C ALA A 429 45.09 74.27 -44.70
N ASP A 430 45.54 75.31 -45.40
CA ASP A 430 46.65 75.21 -46.37
C ASP A 430 47.98 74.89 -45.67
N ALA A 431 48.27 75.53 -44.53
CA ALA A 431 49.46 75.22 -43.73
C ALA A 431 49.40 73.81 -43.13
N LEU A 432 48.21 73.31 -42.80
CA LEU A 432 48.00 71.91 -42.40
C LEU A 432 48.36 70.95 -43.55
N LEU A 433 47.83 71.18 -44.75
CA LEU A 433 48.08 70.33 -45.92
C LEU A 433 49.57 70.35 -46.32
N GLU A 434 50.19 71.53 -46.29
CA GLU A 434 51.63 71.68 -46.51
C GLU A 434 52.45 71.00 -45.41
N GLY A 435 52.02 71.06 -44.14
CA GLY A 435 52.63 70.36 -43.02
C GLY A 435 52.54 68.83 -43.13
N ILE A 436 51.37 68.31 -43.52
CA ILE A 436 51.14 66.90 -43.82
C ILE A 436 52.07 66.46 -44.96
N GLU A 437 52.17 67.26 -46.01
CA GLU A 437 53.00 66.97 -47.17
C GLU A 437 54.50 67.01 -46.85
N ASN A 438 54.95 67.99 -46.09
CA ASN A 438 56.34 68.05 -45.59
C ASN A 438 56.67 66.86 -44.68
N GLN A 439 55.72 66.41 -43.86
CA GLN A 439 55.89 65.20 -43.08
C GLN A 439 55.98 63.95 -43.97
N ARG A 440 55.22 63.87 -45.07
CA ARG A 440 55.33 62.80 -46.09
C ARG A 440 56.75 62.77 -46.67
N ILE A 441 57.22 63.91 -47.15
CA ILE A 441 58.55 64.05 -47.77
C ILE A 441 59.65 63.68 -46.76
N THR A 442 59.50 64.07 -45.50
CA THR A 442 60.47 63.73 -44.43
C THR A 442 60.49 62.22 -44.16
N LEU A 443 59.32 61.60 -44.09
CA LEU A 443 59.22 60.14 -43.92
C LEU A 443 59.80 59.39 -45.12
N GLU A 444 59.52 59.85 -46.35
CA GLU A 444 60.06 59.24 -47.57
C GLU A 444 61.58 59.37 -47.67
N ASN A 445 62.14 60.54 -47.34
CA ASN A 445 63.59 60.74 -47.31
C ASN A 445 64.27 59.83 -46.26
N LEU A 446 63.62 59.59 -45.11
CA LEU A 446 64.10 58.64 -44.10
C LEU A 446 64.07 57.19 -44.61
N ALA A 447 63.07 56.83 -45.43
CA ALA A 447 62.98 55.52 -46.05
C ALA A 447 64.00 55.31 -47.19
N GLU A 448 64.28 56.36 -47.97
CA GLU A 448 65.33 56.32 -49.00
C GLU A 448 66.72 56.10 -48.40
N GLN A 449 66.99 56.64 -47.21
CA GLN A 449 68.23 56.39 -46.47
C GLN A 449 68.36 54.94 -45.94
N GLN A 450 67.25 54.22 -45.81
CA GLN A 450 67.21 52.80 -45.40
C GLN A 450 67.07 51.81 -46.56
N ASN A 451 67.21 52.27 -47.82
CA ASN A 451 67.20 51.44 -49.03
C ASN A 451 65.87 50.65 -49.23
N ASP A 452 64.73 51.31 -48.98
CA ASP A 452 63.39 50.70 -49.04
C ASP A 452 62.86 50.53 -50.49
N GLN A 453 63.19 49.41 -51.11
CA GLN A 453 62.78 49.08 -52.50
C GLN A 453 61.29 48.71 -52.61
N PHE A 454 60.70 48.13 -51.57
CA PHE A 454 59.33 47.64 -51.59
C PHE A 454 58.31 48.78 -51.63
N SER A 455 58.49 49.82 -50.81
CA SER A 455 57.59 50.99 -50.78
C SER A 455 57.50 51.69 -52.15
N LYS A 456 58.61 51.76 -52.89
CA LYS A 456 58.64 52.33 -54.26
C LYS A 456 57.87 51.49 -55.27
N ALA A 457 58.02 50.17 -55.22
CA ALA A 457 57.28 49.27 -56.10
C ALA A 457 55.77 49.30 -55.83
N LEU A 458 55.37 49.35 -54.54
CA LEU A 458 53.97 49.47 -54.14
C LEU A 458 53.34 50.78 -54.62
N ALA A 459 54.04 51.91 -54.52
CA ALA A 459 53.55 53.20 -55.02
C ALA A 459 53.33 53.19 -56.55
N ASN A 460 54.24 52.57 -57.31
CA ASN A 460 54.10 52.40 -58.76
C ASN A 460 52.90 51.52 -59.13
N PHE A 461 52.68 50.44 -58.40
CA PHE A 461 51.50 49.58 -58.62
C PHE A 461 50.20 50.35 -58.41
N ARG A 462 50.11 51.16 -57.34
CA ARG A 462 48.90 51.92 -57.05
C ARG A 462 48.53 52.88 -58.17
N ARG A 463 49.51 53.68 -58.62
CA ARG A 463 49.30 54.69 -59.64
C ARG A 463 48.94 54.11 -61.01
N ASN A 464 49.58 53.01 -61.39
CA ASN A 464 49.44 52.47 -62.74
C ASN A 464 48.32 51.42 -62.86
N TRP A 465 47.93 50.76 -61.76
CA TRP A 465 47.00 49.64 -61.78
C TRP A 465 45.79 49.85 -60.86
N GLN A 466 46.00 50.20 -59.59
CA GLN A 466 44.90 50.33 -58.64
C GLN A 466 43.96 51.50 -58.98
N GLU A 467 44.48 52.72 -59.11
CA GLU A 467 43.67 53.93 -59.33
C GLU A 467 42.81 53.86 -60.62
N PRO A 468 43.33 53.44 -61.79
CA PRO A 468 42.50 53.35 -63.00
C PRO A 468 41.37 52.33 -62.89
N ILE A 469 41.59 51.21 -62.20
CA ILE A 469 40.59 50.16 -62.01
C ILE A 469 39.51 50.64 -61.03
N GLU A 470 39.89 51.24 -59.90
CA GLU A 470 38.95 51.78 -58.90
C GLU A 470 37.94 52.76 -59.54
N ILE A 471 38.40 53.65 -60.44
CA ILE A 471 37.53 54.62 -61.12
C ILE A 471 36.44 53.93 -61.96
N VAL A 472 36.79 52.86 -62.66
CA VAL A 472 35.81 52.16 -63.51
C VAL A 472 34.84 51.33 -62.67
N LEU A 473 35.34 50.67 -61.62
CA LEU A 473 34.51 49.92 -60.69
C LEU A 473 33.49 50.83 -60.00
N GLN A 474 33.91 52.00 -59.53
CA GLN A 474 33.03 52.96 -58.86
C GLN A 474 31.87 53.40 -59.77
N LYS A 475 32.17 53.77 -61.03
CA LYS A 475 31.14 54.16 -62.01
C LYS A 475 30.16 53.03 -62.31
N TYR A 476 30.64 51.79 -62.41
CA TYR A 476 29.80 50.63 -62.66
C TYR A 476 28.89 50.29 -61.47
N LEU A 477 29.41 50.40 -60.24
CA LEU A 477 28.67 50.14 -59.01
C LEU A 477 27.56 51.18 -58.79
N GLU A 478 27.82 52.46 -59.06
CA GLU A 478 26.81 53.52 -58.94
C GLU A 478 25.65 53.33 -59.92
N LYS A 479 25.94 53.00 -61.18
CA LYS A 479 24.91 52.84 -62.23
C LYS A 479 23.92 51.71 -61.96
N ASN A 480 24.38 50.60 -61.37
CA ASN A 480 23.58 49.38 -61.24
C ASN A 480 22.90 49.19 -59.87
N LYS A 481 23.12 50.12 -58.93
CA LYS A 481 22.72 50.01 -57.52
C LYS A 481 21.22 49.77 -57.30
N GLU A 482 20.34 50.40 -58.09
CA GLU A 482 18.88 50.34 -57.88
C GLU A 482 18.22 49.06 -58.41
N ASN A 483 18.79 48.44 -59.44
CA ASN A 483 18.17 47.31 -60.14
C ASN A 483 18.72 45.95 -59.67
N ILE A 484 19.95 45.94 -59.14
CA ILE A 484 20.65 44.70 -58.78
C ILE A 484 19.96 43.90 -57.67
N GLU A 485 19.33 44.59 -56.72
CA GLU A 485 18.69 43.92 -55.57
C GLU A 485 17.47 43.10 -55.99
N ARG A 486 16.70 43.58 -56.97
CA ARG A 486 15.56 42.84 -57.54
C ARG A 486 16.03 41.64 -58.36
N LYS A 487 17.13 41.79 -59.10
CA LYS A 487 17.77 40.70 -59.85
C LYS A 487 18.35 39.63 -58.92
N ARG A 488 18.93 40.01 -57.78
CA ARG A 488 19.38 39.08 -56.72
C ARG A 488 18.22 38.24 -56.17
N GLN A 489 17.08 38.87 -55.89
CA GLN A 489 15.91 38.17 -55.37
C GLN A 489 15.37 37.13 -56.35
N LEU A 490 15.41 37.40 -57.66
CA LEU A 490 14.96 36.43 -58.66
C LEU A 490 15.98 35.33 -58.91
N THR A 491 17.27 35.67 -58.99
CA THR A 491 18.34 34.69 -59.24
C THR A 491 18.53 33.71 -58.09
N SER A 492 18.24 34.13 -56.86
CA SER A 492 18.27 33.31 -55.63
C SER A 492 17.07 32.38 -55.42
N LEU A 493 16.06 32.41 -56.30
CA LEU A 493 14.93 31.46 -56.22
C LEU A 493 15.40 30.01 -56.40
N SER A 494 14.96 29.12 -55.51
CA SER A 494 15.28 27.69 -55.59
C SER A 494 14.50 26.98 -56.71
N GLU A 495 14.97 25.81 -57.16
CA GLU A 495 14.25 24.99 -58.14
C GLU A 495 12.85 24.59 -57.65
N GLU A 496 12.71 24.30 -56.35
CA GLU A 496 11.41 24.00 -55.72
C GLU A 496 10.44 25.18 -55.79
N GLN A 497 10.93 26.40 -55.58
CA GLN A 497 10.10 27.62 -55.66
C GLN A 497 9.63 27.88 -57.09
N ILE A 498 10.48 27.62 -58.09
CA ILE A 498 10.13 27.75 -59.51
C ILE A 498 9.11 26.68 -59.90
N HIS A 499 9.31 25.44 -59.45
CA HIS A 499 8.36 24.36 -59.67
C HIS A 499 7.00 24.65 -59.03
N TRP A 500 6.99 25.24 -57.83
CA TRP A 500 5.76 25.69 -57.17
C TRP A 500 5.01 26.75 -58.00
N LEU A 501 5.72 27.75 -58.54
CA LEU A 501 5.13 28.78 -59.39
C LEU A 501 4.49 28.18 -60.66
N ASP A 502 5.14 27.21 -61.29
CA ASP A 502 4.63 26.54 -62.49
C ASP A 502 3.41 25.67 -62.18
N ASN A 503 3.43 24.93 -61.06
CA ASN A 503 2.28 24.14 -60.62
C ASN A 503 1.09 25.02 -60.24
N TYR A 504 1.34 26.15 -59.57
CA TYR A 504 0.30 27.10 -59.22
C TYR A 504 -0.36 27.72 -60.46
N HIS A 505 0.43 28.09 -61.48
CA HIS A 505 -0.10 28.52 -62.77
C HIS A 505 -0.97 27.45 -63.44
N LYS A 506 -0.53 26.18 -63.45
CA LYS A 506 -1.32 25.06 -63.99
C LYS A 506 -2.64 24.87 -63.25
N HIS A 507 -2.66 24.97 -61.92
CA HIS A 507 -3.89 24.85 -61.14
C HIS A 507 -4.90 25.96 -61.44
N LEU A 508 -4.43 27.22 -61.56
CA LEU A 508 -5.28 28.35 -61.93
C LEU A 508 -5.85 28.20 -63.36
N LEU A 509 -5.05 27.72 -64.31
CA LEU A 509 -5.51 27.44 -65.68
C LEU A 509 -6.52 26.28 -65.72
N ALA A 510 -6.28 25.20 -64.98
CA ALA A 510 -7.19 24.08 -64.88
C ALA A 510 -8.55 24.48 -64.28
N ALA A 511 -8.56 25.47 -63.37
CA ALA A 511 -9.77 26.10 -62.84
C ALA A 511 -10.44 27.10 -63.80
N GLY A 512 -9.85 27.36 -64.98
CA GLY A 512 -10.37 28.25 -66.01
C GLY A 512 -10.20 29.73 -65.71
N ILE A 513 -9.16 30.12 -64.95
CA ILE A 513 -8.88 31.51 -64.58
C ILE A 513 -7.87 32.12 -65.58
N ASN A 514 -8.24 33.23 -66.22
CA ASN A 514 -7.32 34.00 -67.06
C ASN A 514 -6.40 34.87 -66.18
N LEU A 515 -5.10 34.93 -66.51
CA LEU A 515 -4.06 35.57 -65.71
C LEU A 515 -3.17 36.54 -66.50
N GLN A 516 -3.28 36.58 -67.83
CA GLN A 516 -2.32 37.30 -68.69
C GLN A 516 -2.29 38.81 -68.43
N ASP A 517 -3.41 39.37 -67.96
CA ASP A 517 -3.59 40.78 -67.64
C ASP A 517 -3.10 41.16 -66.21
N LEU A 518 -2.76 40.16 -65.37
CA LEU A 518 -2.39 40.36 -63.97
C LEU A 518 -0.89 40.16 -63.70
N LEU A 519 -0.13 39.65 -64.68
CA LEU A 519 1.32 39.40 -64.57
C LEU A 519 2.12 40.69 -64.84
N GLY A 520 3.14 40.95 -64.03
CA GLY A 520 4.03 42.11 -64.20
C GLY A 520 5.14 41.86 -65.23
N GLU A 521 5.40 42.84 -66.11
CA GLU A 521 6.40 42.68 -67.18
C GLU A 521 7.85 42.91 -66.70
N ASN A 522 8.10 43.85 -65.78
CA ASN A 522 9.45 44.31 -65.38
C ASN A 522 9.61 44.55 -63.87
N PHE A 523 9.24 43.57 -63.02
CA PHE A 523 9.26 43.72 -61.55
C PHE A 523 8.47 44.93 -61.03
N GLU A 524 7.41 45.30 -61.75
CA GLU A 524 6.50 46.34 -61.27
C GLU A 524 5.86 45.85 -59.97
N PRO A 525 5.74 46.71 -58.94
CA PRO A 525 5.11 46.34 -57.69
C PRO A 525 3.67 45.92 -57.97
N VAL A 526 3.32 44.70 -57.54
CA VAL A 526 1.97 44.16 -57.69
C VAL A 526 0.98 45.09 -56.99
N THR A 527 0.00 45.60 -57.74
CA THR A 527 -1.03 46.46 -57.18
C THR A 527 -2.01 45.64 -56.35
N GLN A 528 -2.57 46.24 -55.29
CA GLN A 528 -3.61 45.61 -54.48
C GLN A 528 -4.82 45.18 -55.35
N HIS A 529 -5.14 45.98 -56.37
CA HIS A 529 -6.17 45.69 -57.36
C HIS A 529 -5.95 44.34 -58.08
N ALA A 530 -4.71 43.97 -58.41
CA ALA A 530 -4.43 42.70 -59.09
C ALA A 530 -4.67 41.48 -58.17
N LEU A 531 -4.40 41.63 -56.87
CA LEU A 531 -4.68 40.59 -55.87
C LEU A 531 -6.18 40.45 -55.63
N ASP A 532 -6.88 41.58 -55.51
CA ASP A 532 -8.33 41.60 -55.30
C ASP A 532 -9.07 41.00 -56.52
N GLU A 533 -8.59 41.27 -57.74
CA GLU A 533 -9.15 40.73 -58.99
C GLU A 533 -8.89 39.22 -59.15
N LEU A 534 -7.70 38.73 -58.77
CA LEU A 534 -7.43 37.29 -58.67
C LEU A 534 -8.38 36.62 -57.67
N GLY A 535 -8.54 37.25 -56.49
CA GLY A 535 -9.51 36.85 -55.48
C GLY A 535 -10.91 36.74 -56.06
N ARG A 536 -11.40 37.80 -56.71
CA ARG A 536 -12.73 37.86 -57.34
C ARG A 536 -12.96 36.71 -58.33
N ARG A 537 -12.01 36.46 -59.23
CA ARG A 537 -12.10 35.39 -60.25
C ARG A 537 -12.16 33.98 -59.65
N VAL A 538 -11.51 33.76 -58.50
CA VAL A 538 -11.59 32.47 -57.78
C VAL A 538 -12.95 32.33 -57.07
N HIS A 539 -13.44 33.38 -56.41
CA HIS A 539 -14.73 33.35 -55.70
C HIS A 539 -15.92 33.09 -56.64
N GLU A 540 -15.85 33.52 -57.91
CA GLU A 540 -16.87 33.20 -58.93
C GLU A 540 -17.02 31.69 -59.21
N LYS A 541 -16.07 30.85 -58.79
CA LYS A 541 -16.12 29.39 -58.96
C LYS A 541 -16.73 28.66 -57.76
N PHE A 542 -17.12 29.38 -56.72
CA PHE A 542 -17.67 28.76 -55.51
C PHE A 542 -19.09 28.24 -55.75
N ARG A 543 -19.41 27.15 -55.06
CA ARG A 543 -20.78 26.64 -54.97
C ARG A 543 -21.55 27.43 -53.91
N PRO A 544 -22.87 27.61 -54.06
CA PRO A 544 -23.69 28.27 -53.05
C PRO A 544 -23.69 27.44 -51.77
N VAL A 545 -23.49 28.11 -50.63
CA VAL A 545 -23.51 27.52 -49.29
C VAL A 545 -24.38 28.39 -48.39
N ASP A 546 -25.31 27.77 -47.67
CA ASP A 546 -26.03 28.40 -46.56
C ASP A 546 -25.35 28.04 -45.23
N ASP A 547 -24.53 28.96 -44.71
CA ASP A 547 -23.79 28.76 -43.46
C ASP A 547 -24.70 28.52 -42.25
N SER A 548 -25.97 28.96 -42.29
CA SER A 548 -26.92 28.75 -41.17
C SER A 548 -27.30 27.29 -40.97
N GLN A 549 -27.14 26.46 -42.01
CA GLN A 549 -27.45 25.03 -41.99
C GLN A 549 -26.27 24.15 -41.54
N ILE A 550 -25.10 24.75 -41.35
CA ILE A 550 -23.86 24.07 -40.95
C ILE A 550 -23.68 24.22 -39.44
N GLN A 551 -23.30 23.13 -38.78
CA GLN A 551 -23.02 23.10 -37.34
C GLN A 551 -21.56 22.75 -37.09
N ASP A 552 -21.03 23.19 -35.94
CA ASP A 552 -19.63 22.95 -35.54
C ASP A 552 -19.28 21.47 -35.41
N ASP A 553 -20.26 20.60 -35.16
CA ASP A 553 -20.06 19.16 -34.98
C ASP A 553 -20.04 18.35 -36.29
N PHE A 554 -20.36 18.97 -37.43
CA PHE A 554 -20.43 18.30 -38.73
C PHE A 554 -19.07 17.71 -39.17
N GLU A 555 -17.97 18.43 -38.97
CA GLU A 555 -16.62 17.93 -39.26
C GLU A 555 -16.29 16.70 -38.43
N ARG A 556 -16.66 16.72 -37.14
CA ARG A 556 -16.44 15.58 -36.25
C ARG A 556 -17.24 14.37 -36.73
N ILE A 557 -18.52 14.55 -37.07
CA ILE A 557 -19.40 13.48 -37.55
C ILE A 557 -18.88 12.93 -38.87
N PHE A 558 -18.53 13.78 -39.83
CA PHE A 558 -18.01 13.36 -41.12
C PHE A 558 -16.74 12.53 -41.00
N ARG A 559 -15.83 12.92 -40.09
CA ARG A 559 -14.59 12.20 -39.83
C ARG A 559 -14.80 10.90 -39.03
N GLU A 560 -15.51 10.96 -37.91
CA GLU A 560 -15.56 9.87 -36.93
C GLU A 560 -16.66 8.83 -37.26
N VAL A 561 -17.76 9.25 -37.86
CA VAL A 561 -18.87 8.36 -38.21
C VAL A 561 -18.77 7.90 -39.66
N PHE A 562 -18.44 8.80 -40.59
CA PHE A 562 -18.45 8.50 -42.02
C PHE A 562 -17.07 8.34 -42.65
N ASN A 563 -15.97 8.46 -41.89
CA ASN A 563 -14.59 8.33 -42.37
C ASN A 563 -14.28 9.17 -43.63
N LYS A 564 -14.88 10.37 -43.71
CA LYS A 564 -14.80 11.30 -44.85
C LYS A 564 -15.33 10.75 -46.18
N ASP A 565 -16.23 9.76 -46.14
CA ASP A 565 -16.87 9.19 -47.32
C ASP A 565 -18.23 9.85 -47.60
N SER A 566 -18.30 10.67 -48.64
CA SER A 566 -19.54 11.33 -49.06
C SER A 566 -20.62 10.36 -49.58
N VAL A 567 -20.24 9.19 -50.11
CA VAL A 567 -21.20 8.17 -50.60
C VAL A 567 -21.93 7.56 -49.42
N ALA A 568 -21.19 7.26 -48.35
CA ALA A 568 -21.72 6.70 -47.11
C ALA A 568 -22.78 7.58 -46.45
N VAL A 569 -22.59 8.90 -46.48
CA VAL A 569 -23.57 9.85 -45.94
C VAL A 569 -24.86 9.81 -46.76
N LYS A 570 -24.75 9.74 -48.09
CA LYS A 570 -25.89 9.71 -49.03
C LYS A 570 -26.69 8.39 -48.97
N GLU A 571 -26.10 7.30 -48.51
CA GLU A 571 -26.78 6.00 -48.32
C GLU A 571 -27.66 5.94 -47.06
N VAL A 572 -27.44 6.85 -46.10
CA VAL A 572 -28.21 6.95 -44.86
C VAL A 572 -29.44 7.81 -45.10
N THR A 573 -30.62 7.22 -44.98
CA THR A 573 -31.91 7.93 -45.11
C THR A 573 -32.52 8.22 -43.75
N THR A 574 -33.28 9.31 -43.65
CA THR A 574 -34.02 9.68 -42.42
C THR A 574 -34.90 8.55 -41.91
N LYS A 575 -35.51 7.77 -42.81
CA LYS A 575 -36.31 6.59 -42.47
C LYS A 575 -35.51 5.48 -41.78
N LYS A 576 -34.26 5.24 -42.20
CA LYS A 576 -33.37 4.26 -41.53
C LYS A 576 -33.07 4.73 -40.10
N ILE A 577 -32.78 6.02 -39.91
CA ILE A 577 -32.46 6.60 -38.60
C ILE A 577 -33.66 6.47 -37.63
N GLU A 578 -34.88 6.76 -38.09
CA GLU A 578 -36.08 6.63 -37.24
C GLU A 578 -36.34 5.17 -36.82
N LEU A 579 -36.22 4.21 -37.74
CA LEU A 579 -36.31 2.78 -37.40
C LEU A 579 -35.26 2.34 -36.37
N LYS A 580 -34.05 2.94 -36.41
CA LYS A 580 -33.01 2.67 -35.43
C LYS A 580 -33.32 3.27 -34.06
N LYS A 581 -33.90 4.47 -34.00
CA LYS A 581 -34.38 5.06 -32.75
C LYS A 581 -35.41 4.17 -32.08
N ASP A 582 -36.37 3.65 -32.86
CA ASP A 582 -37.38 2.72 -32.35
C ASP A 582 -36.76 1.42 -31.80
N TYR A 583 -35.80 0.83 -32.54
CA TYR A 583 -35.05 -0.34 -32.08
C TYR A 583 -34.30 -0.09 -30.77
N LEU A 584 -33.58 1.03 -30.66
CA LEU A 584 -32.86 1.39 -29.45
C LEU A 584 -33.80 1.67 -28.27
N GLY A 585 -34.96 2.28 -28.51
CA GLY A 585 -36.00 2.46 -27.50
C GLY A 585 -36.54 1.12 -26.97
N GLN A 586 -36.73 0.13 -27.84
CA GLN A 586 -37.08 -1.24 -27.44
C GLN A 586 -35.98 -1.88 -26.58
N GLN A 587 -34.71 -1.78 -26.99
CA GLN A 587 -33.58 -2.33 -26.22
C GLN A 587 -33.42 -1.65 -24.87
N GLN A 588 -33.63 -0.33 -24.78
CA GLN A 588 -33.63 0.43 -23.53
C GLN A 588 -34.72 -0.07 -22.58
N SER A 589 -35.94 -0.33 -23.08
CA SER A 589 -37.04 -0.88 -22.28
C SER A 589 -36.71 -2.28 -21.72
N ILE A 590 -36.10 -3.15 -22.53
CA ILE A 590 -35.65 -4.49 -22.11
C ILE A 590 -34.55 -4.38 -21.05
N ALA A 591 -33.54 -3.52 -21.27
CA ALA A 591 -32.44 -3.31 -20.34
C ALA A 591 -32.92 -2.75 -18.99
N LEU A 592 -33.83 -1.77 -19.01
CA LEU A 592 -34.45 -1.23 -17.79
C LEU A 592 -35.27 -2.29 -17.05
N SER A 593 -36.01 -3.13 -17.77
CA SER A 593 -36.76 -4.25 -17.17
C SER A 593 -35.85 -5.24 -16.44
N LYS A 594 -34.74 -5.62 -17.08
CA LYS A 594 -33.72 -6.48 -16.49
C LYS A 594 -33.08 -5.84 -15.26
N TYR A 595 -32.69 -4.56 -15.36
CA TYR A 595 -32.09 -3.81 -14.26
C TYR A 595 -33.02 -3.70 -13.03
N VAL A 596 -34.32 -3.46 -13.25
CA VAL A 596 -35.31 -3.44 -12.15
C VAL A 596 -35.42 -4.81 -11.48
N SER A 597 -35.44 -5.89 -12.27
CA SER A 597 -35.49 -7.27 -11.74
C SER A 597 -34.22 -7.61 -10.93
N GLU A 598 -33.05 -7.16 -11.38
CA GLU A 598 -31.79 -7.31 -10.65
C GLU A 598 -31.82 -6.56 -9.32
N CYS A 599 -32.24 -5.28 -9.33
CA CYS A 599 -32.40 -4.48 -8.10
C CYS A 599 -33.38 -5.11 -7.11
N GLU A 600 -34.51 -5.63 -7.60
CA GLU A 600 -35.50 -6.34 -6.79
C GLU A 600 -34.89 -7.60 -6.15
N SER A 601 -34.17 -8.39 -6.93
CA SER A 601 -33.48 -9.60 -6.46
C SER A 601 -32.46 -9.27 -5.36
N GLU A 602 -31.66 -8.23 -5.55
CA GLU A 602 -30.67 -7.78 -4.57
C GLU A 602 -31.28 -7.26 -3.28
N TYR A 603 -32.38 -6.49 -3.39
CA TYR A 603 -33.14 -6.01 -2.24
C TYR A 603 -33.74 -7.19 -1.45
N ASN A 604 -34.45 -8.09 -2.13
CA ASN A 604 -35.11 -9.24 -1.51
C ASN A 604 -34.11 -10.18 -0.82
N LYS A 605 -32.94 -10.42 -1.43
CA LYS A 605 -31.85 -11.20 -0.82
C LYS A 605 -31.35 -10.55 0.46
N ALA A 606 -31.10 -9.24 0.44
CA ALA A 606 -30.64 -8.50 1.61
C ALA A 606 -31.69 -8.47 2.73
N GLU A 607 -32.96 -8.24 2.38
CA GLU A 607 -34.08 -8.20 3.33
C GLU A 607 -34.27 -9.55 4.02
N ALA A 608 -34.23 -10.65 3.26
CA ALA A 608 -34.34 -12.00 3.79
C ALA A 608 -33.19 -12.35 4.75
N LEU A 609 -31.97 -11.90 4.46
CA LEU A 609 -30.81 -12.11 5.33
C LEU A 609 -30.96 -11.38 6.66
N ILE A 610 -31.34 -10.11 6.65
CA ILE A 610 -31.53 -9.32 7.88
C ILE A 610 -32.66 -9.92 8.73
N LYS A 611 -33.82 -10.23 8.12
CA LYS A 611 -34.95 -10.87 8.83
C LYS A 611 -34.54 -12.19 9.49
N LYS A 612 -33.75 -13.03 8.80
CA LYS A 612 -33.21 -14.28 9.37
C LYS A 612 -32.27 -14.00 10.54
N ALA A 613 -31.38 -13.01 10.40
CA ALA A 613 -30.44 -12.62 11.45
C ALA A 613 -31.16 -12.12 12.71
N ASP A 614 -32.19 -11.27 12.59
CA ASP A 614 -32.97 -10.79 13.75
C ASP A 614 -33.68 -11.93 14.47
N ARG A 615 -34.27 -12.86 13.71
CA ARG A 615 -34.97 -14.01 14.27
C ARG A 615 -34.00 -14.90 15.07
N LEU A 616 -32.82 -15.18 14.51
CA LEU A 616 -31.76 -15.92 15.18
C LEU A 616 -31.23 -15.19 16.42
N LYS A 617 -31.02 -13.87 16.33
CA LYS A 617 -30.63 -13.04 17.48
C LYS A 617 -31.63 -13.13 18.61
N GLY A 618 -32.93 -13.07 18.30
CA GLY A 618 -34.01 -13.26 19.27
C GLY A 618 -33.98 -14.65 19.91
N HIS A 619 -33.74 -15.71 19.14
CA HIS A 619 -33.59 -17.06 19.68
C HIS A 619 -32.38 -17.19 20.61
N LEU A 620 -31.22 -16.67 20.20
CA LEU A 620 -30.01 -16.70 21.03
C LEU A 620 -30.18 -15.94 22.34
N GLN A 621 -30.87 -14.79 22.32
CA GLN A 621 -31.19 -14.04 23.55
C GLN A 621 -32.09 -14.85 24.50
N LYS A 622 -33.07 -15.59 23.97
CA LYS A 622 -33.92 -16.48 24.79
C LYS A 622 -33.10 -17.61 25.41
N ILE A 623 -32.26 -18.29 24.62
CA ILE A 623 -31.42 -19.38 25.10
C ILE A 623 -30.43 -18.88 26.16
N LYS A 624 -29.82 -17.71 25.95
CA LYS A 624 -28.93 -17.07 26.93
C LYS A 624 -29.64 -16.88 28.28
N LYS A 625 -30.84 -16.31 28.28
CA LYS A 625 -31.63 -16.10 29.50
C LYS A 625 -31.93 -17.41 30.23
N ILE A 626 -32.20 -18.49 29.51
CA ILE A 626 -32.44 -19.81 30.10
C ILE A 626 -31.19 -20.28 30.84
N TYR A 627 -30.02 -20.30 30.19
CA TYR A 627 -28.77 -20.72 30.85
C TYR A 627 -28.35 -19.81 32.01
N GLU A 628 -28.54 -18.49 31.90
CA GLU A 628 -28.28 -17.57 33.01
C GLU A 628 -29.20 -17.84 34.20
N SER A 629 -30.48 -18.16 33.94
CA SER A 629 -31.42 -18.51 35.00
C SER A 629 -31.11 -19.87 35.65
N GLU A 630 -30.71 -20.86 34.86
CA GLU A 630 -30.32 -22.20 35.32
C GLU A 630 -29.06 -22.15 36.18
N LYS A 631 -28.02 -21.41 35.73
CA LYS A 631 -26.81 -21.14 36.51
C LYS A 631 -27.15 -20.56 37.88
N ARG A 632 -28.01 -19.54 37.91
CA ARG A 632 -28.40 -18.87 39.15
C ARG A 632 -29.11 -19.82 40.11
N LEU A 633 -30.11 -20.56 39.62
CA LEU A 633 -30.87 -21.52 40.43
C LEU A 633 -29.97 -22.63 40.99
N TYR A 634 -29.04 -23.12 40.18
CA TYR A 634 -28.10 -24.15 40.59
C TYR A 634 -27.14 -23.65 41.69
N LEU A 635 -26.54 -22.47 41.52
CA LEU A 635 -25.72 -21.85 42.57
C LEU A 635 -26.50 -21.63 43.86
N GLU A 636 -27.73 -21.12 43.75
CA GLU A 636 -28.60 -20.89 44.90
C GLU A 636 -28.92 -22.20 45.64
N SER A 637 -29.14 -23.29 44.91
CA SER A 637 -29.38 -24.61 45.52
C SER A 637 -28.18 -25.11 46.32
N ILE A 638 -26.98 -25.01 45.75
CA ILE A 638 -25.77 -25.51 46.41
C ILE A 638 -25.46 -24.71 47.66
N VAL A 639 -25.53 -23.38 47.58
CA VAL A 639 -25.28 -22.49 48.72
C VAL A 639 -26.25 -22.79 49.85
N LYS A 640 -27.56 -22.92 49.57
CA LYS A 640 -28.57 -23.30 50.58
C LYS A 640 -28.29 -24.65 51.23
N GLU A 641 -27.78 -25.62 50.48
CA GLU A 641 -27.50 -26.96 51.01
C GLU A 641 -26.29 -27.00 51.96
N ILE A 642 -25.30 -26.13 51.76
CA ILE A 642 -24.09 -26.10 52.59
C ILE A 642 -24.08 -24.97 53.63
N GLU A 643 -24.97 -23.97 53.52
CA GLU A 643 -24.99 -22.77 54.36
C GLU A 643 -24.91 -23.08 55.85
N ILE A 644 -25.76 -23.99 56.33
CA ILE A 644 -25.83 -24.37 57.74
C ILE A 644 -24.54 -25.09 58.17
N LEU A 645 -24.08 -26.06 57.37
CA LEU A 645 -22.86 -26.82 57.67
C LEU A 645 -21.65 -25.89 57.72
N PHE A 646 -21.54 -25.00 56.74
CA PHE A 646 -20.49 -24.03 56.65
C PHE A 646 -20.49 -23.06 57.83
N HIS A 647 -21.66 -22.55 58.24
CA HIS A 647 -21.78 -21.68 59.40
C HIS A 647 -21.33 -22.37 60.70
N ILE A 648 -21.72 -23.63 60.90
CA ILE A 648 -21.32 -24.42 62.08
C ILE A 648 -19.82 -24.72 62.06
N TYR A 649 -19.28 -25.15 60.92
CA TYR A 649 -17.87 -25.56 60.81
C TYR A 649 -16.94 -24.37 60.95
N SER A 650 -17.28 -23.25 60.30
CA SER A 650 -16.56 -21.97 60.43
C SER A 650 -16.55 -21.48 61.89
N GLY A 651 -17.69 -21.57 62.57
CA GLY A 651 -17.80 -21.26 64.00
C GLY A 651 -16.95 -22.13 64.91
N ARG A 652 -16.97 -23.45 64.71
CA ARG A 652 -16.20 -24.40 65.51
C ARG A 652 -14.69 -24.30 65.30
N LEU A 653 -14.26 -23.90 64.11
CA LEU A 653 -12.86 -23.77 63.73
C LEU A 653 -12.26 -22.41 64.12
N MET A 654 -13.03 -21.31 64.06
CA MET A 654 -12.53 -19.95 64.32
C MET A 654 -12.88 -19.43 65.74
N GLN A 655 -12.72 -20.27 66.76
CA GLN A 655 -13.26 -20.13 68.14
C GLN A 655 -13.04 -18.78 68.88
N SER A 656 -12.21 -17.86 68.36
CA SER A 656 -11.93 -16.54 68.91
C SER A 656 -12.27 -15.41 67.91
N TYR A 657 -13.52 -15.33 67.46
CA TYR A 657 -14.01 -14.19 66.67
C TYR A 657 -14.88 -13.24 67.51
N GLN A 658 -14.52 -11.96 67.59
CA GLN A 658 -15.19 -10.98 68.46
C GLN A 658 -16.60 -10.58 67.97
N GLN A 659 -16.99 -10.89 66.72
CA GLN A 659 -18.25 -10.41 66.12
C GLN A 659 -19.28 -11.51 65.79
N GLY A 660 -19.08 -12.78 66.16
CA GLY A 660 -20.09 -13.82 65.87
C GLY A 660 -19.70 -15.27 66.18
N LEU A 661 -20.66 -16.19 65.95
CA LEU A 661 -20.56 -17.63 66.19
C LEU A 661 -20.16 -18.45 64.93
N GLY A 662 -19.99 -17.81 63.76
CA GLY A 662 -19.70 -18.44 62.48
C GLY A 662 -19.83 -17.44 61.32
N ILE A 663 -19.45 -17.85 60.10
CA ILE A 663 -19.54 -17.03 58.88
C ILE A 663 -20.74 -17.46 58.04
N PHE A 664 -21.38 -16.49 57.39
CA PHE A 664 -22.47 -16.72 56.44
C PHE A 664 -21.94 -16.79 55.02
N ILE A 665 -22.57 -17.65 54.20
CA ILE A 665 -22.30 -17.76 52.77
C ILE A 665 -23.50 -17.18 52.02
N GLU A 666 -23.27 -16.12 51.28
CA GLU A 666 -24.31 -15.41 50.53
C GLU A 666 -24.08 -15.55 49.02
N ASN A 667 -25.16 -15.44 48.25
CA ASN A 667 -25.13 -15.56 46.80
C ASN A 667 -26.00 -14.47 46.14
N ASP A 668 -25.36 -13.60 45.36
CA ASP A 668 -26.04 -12.53 44.60
C ASP A 668 -26.54 -13.00 43.23
N GLY A 669 -26.50 -14.31 42.98
CA GLY A 669 -26.90 -14.98 41.76
C GLY A 669 -25.79 -15.13 40.71
N ASN A 670 -24.65 -14.44 40.90
CA ASN A 670 -23.46 -14.55 40.04
C ASN A 670 -22.17 -14.85 40.82
N SER A 671 -22.09 -14.48 42.10
CA SER A 671 -20.93 -14.67 42.98
C SER A 671 -21.36 -15.23 44.33
N ILE A 672 -20.41 -15.87 44.99
CA ILE A 672 -20.49 -16.22 46.40
C ILE A 672 -19.66 -15.21 47.19
N ALA A 673 -20.23 -14.74 48.30
CA ALA A 673 -19.57 -13.89 49.28
C ALA A 673 -19.58 -14.56 50.65
N PHE A 674 -18.53 -14.35 51.44
CA PHE A 674 -18.43 -14.84 52.80
C PHE A 674 -18.57 -13.65 53.75
N ASN A 675 -19.67 -13.58 54.48
CA ASN A 675 -20.02 -12.41 55.28
C ASN A 675 -20.11 -12.76 56.77
N GLU A 676 -19.54 -11.91 57.62
CA GLU A 676 -19.55 -12.10 59.07
C GLU A 676 -20.94 -11.85 59.67
N THR A 677 -21.65 -10.89 59.10
CA THR A 677 -23.06 -10.61 59.38
C THR A 677 -23.83 -10.58 58.06
N PRO A 678 -25.06 -11.10 58.02
CA PRO A 678 -25.84 -11.08 56.79
C PRO A 678 -26.05 -9.66 56.26
N GLY A 679 -25.85 -9.43 54.97
CA GLY A 679 -26.05 -8.14 54.31
C GLY A 679 -24.94 -7.09 54.50
N HIS A 680 -23.76 -7.45 55.02
CA HIS A 680 -22.59 -6.57 55.06
C HIS A 680 -21.91 -6.48 53.67
N GLU A 681 -21.48 -5.28 53.24
CA GLU A 681 -20.96 -5.06 51.86
C GLU A 681 -19.55 -5.62 51.61
N TYR A 682 -18.76 -5.87 52.66
CA TYR A 682 -17.37 -6.31 52.54
C TYR A 682 -17.22 -7.78 52.94
N ASP A 683 -16.62 -8.55 52.03
CA ASP A 683 -16.29 -9.96 52.23
C ASP A 683 -15.30 -10.14 53.39
N ALA A 684 -15.54 -11.15 54.24
CA ALA A 684 -14.69 -11.55 55.36
C ALA A 684 -13.23 -11.81 54.95
N VAL A 685 -13.00 -12.07 53.65
CA VAL A 685 -11.66 -12.19 53.10
C VAL A 685 -10.79 -10.94 53.33
N PHE A 686 -11.39 -9.75 53.42
CA PHE A 686 -10.67 -8.48 53.60
C PHE A 686 -10.34 -8.13 55.06
N SER A 687 -11.04 -8.73 56.03
CA SER A 687 -10.88 -8.44 57.47
C SER A 687 -10.09 -9.52 58.22
N MET A 688 -10.00 -10.73 57.68
CA MET A 688 -9.49 -11.91 58.39
C MET A 688 -7.98 -12.13 58.33
N SER A 689 -7.43 -12.70 59.40
CA SER A 689 -6.02 -13.12 59.46
C SER A 689 -5.74 -14.31 58.55
N SER A 690 -4.47 -14.59 58.24
CA SER A 690 -4.09 -15.76 57.42
C SER A 690 -4.53 -17.10 58.03
N GLY A 691 -4.51 -17.21 59.37
CA GLY A 691 -5.00 -18.41 60.07
C GLY A 691 -6.53 -18.54 60.01
N GLN A 692 -7.26 -17.43 60.10
CA GLN A 692 -8.72 -17.42 59.96
C GLN A 692 -9.16 -17.74 58.52
N LEU A 693 -8.47 -17.21 57.51
CA LEU A 693 -8.73 -17.56 56.11
C LEU A 693 -8.45 -19.05 55.83
N SER A 694 -7.43 -19.62 56.45
CA SER A 694 -7.13 -21.05 56.33
C SER A 694 -8.22 -21.90 56.98
N ALA A 695 -8.68 -21.51 58.17
CA ALA A 695 -9.82 -22.12 58.85
C ALA A 695 -11.11 -22.00 58.02
N LEU A 696 -11.32 -20.88 57.33
CA LEU A 696 -12.47 -20.64 56.47
C LEU A 696 -12.51 -21.59 55.27
N VAL A 697 -11.39 -21.74 54.55
CA VAL A 697 -11.28 -22.66 53.41
C VAL A 697 -11.43 -24.10 53.84
N LEU A 698 -10.85 -24.46 55.00
CA LEU A 698 -11.01 -25.77 55.59
C LEU A 698 -12.48 -26.03 55.94
N SER A 699 -13.17 -25.07 56.54
CA SER A 699 -14.61 -25.16 56.86
C SER A 699 -15.46 -25.36 55.60
N PHE A 700 -15.13 -24.64 54.54
CA PHE A 700 -15.79 -24.74 53.25
C PHE A 700 -15.60 -26.12 52.61
N THR A 701 -14.36 -26.59 52.56
CA THR A 701 -14.01 -27.91 52.01
C THR A 701 -14.67 -29.04 52.79
N LEU A 702 -14.68 -28.95 54.12
CA LEU A 702 -15.35 -29.92 54.99
C LEU A 702 -16.87 -29.89 54.82
N ALA A 703 -17.49 -28.71 54.65
CA ALA A 703 -18.92 -28.60 54.41
C ALA A 703 -19.31 -29.24 53.06
N LEU A 704 -18.52 -29.00 52.02
CA LEU A 704 -18.69 -29.63 50.71
C LEU A 704 -18.49 -31.14 50.78
N ASN A 705 -17.44 -31.59 51.47
CA ASN A 705 -17.15 -33.00 51.69
C ASN A 705 -18.29 -33.69 52.45
N GLN A 706 -18.82 -33.09 53.51
CA GLN A 706 -19.93 -33.68 54.25
C GLN A 706 -21.20 -33.81 53.41
N ARG A 707 -21.46 -32.86 52.51
CA ARG A 707 -22.68 -32.83 51.72
C ARG A 707 -22.62 -33.67 50.44
N TYR A 708 -21.51 -33.60 49.70
CA TYR A 708 -21.43 -34.10 48.31
C TYR A 708 -20.44 -35.25 48.10
N ALA A 709 -19.52 -35.51 49.04
CA ALA A 709 -18.53 -36.56 48.87
C ALA A 709 -19.18 -37.94 48.71
N LYS A 710 -18.80 -38.66 47.65
CA LYS A 710 -19.32 -40.00 47.37
C LYS A 710 -18.60 -41.08 48.18
N HIS A 711 -17.33 -40.86 48.51
CA HIS A 711 -16.50 -41.79 49.27
C HIS A 711 -15.96 -41.25 50.59
N SER A 712 -15.56 -42.16 51.48
CA SER A 712 -15.19 -41.85 52.86
C SER A 712 -13.75 -41.38 53.07
N LEU A 713 -12.88 -41.39 52.05
CA LEU A 713 -11.50 -40.91 52.19
C LEU A 713 -11.43 -39.38 52.31
N LEU A 714 -10.62 -38.88 53.25
CA LEU A 714 -10.29 -37.47 53.42
C LEU A 714 -8.78 -37.32 53.71
N LEU A 715 -8.11 -36.51 52.90
CA LEU A 715 -6.68 -36.26 52.94
C LEU A 715 -6.44 -34.81 53.36
N VAL A 716 -5.58 -34.60 54.37
CA VAL A 716 -5.30 -33.25 54.91
C VAL A 716 -3.80 -33.06 55.07
N ASP A 717 -3.19 -32.27 54.19
CA ASP A 717 -1.74 -32.00 54.21
C ASP A 717 -1.41 -30.79 55.09
N ASP A 718 -0.78 -31.07 56.22
CA ASP A 718 -0.31 -30.16 57.27
C ASP A 718 -1.31 -29.04 57.64
N PRO A 719 -2.47 -29.38 58.23
CA PRO A 719 -3.44 -28.40 58.67
C PRO A 719 -2.94 -27.60 59.89
N VAL A 720 -1.88 -28.03 60.55
CA VAL A 720 -1.39 -27.43 61.80
C VAL A 720 -0.50 -26.22 61.51
N GLN A 721 0.28 -26.24 60.42
CA GLN A 721 1.16 -25.11 60.06
C GLN A 721 0.39 -23.80 59.81
N THR A 722 -0.89 -23.88 59.45
CA THR A 722 -1.73 -22.71 59.13
C THR A 722 -2.80 -22.42 60.19
N LEU A 723 -2.96 -23.26 61.21
CA LEU A 723 -3.98 -23.12 62.26
C LEU A 723 -3.34 -22.92 63.64
N ASP A 724 -3.85 -21.95 64.41
CA ASP A 724 -3.46 -21.74 65.80
C ASP A 724 -3.89 -22.93 66.70
N GLU A 725 -3.20 -23.14 67.83
CA GLU A 725 -3.41 -24.28 68.74
C GLU A 725 -4.89 -24.46 69.17
N ILE A 726 -5.61 -23.35 69.40
CA ILE A 726 -7.03 -23.34 69.75
C ILE A 726 -7.87 -23.87 68.58
N ASN A 727 -7.59 -23.42 67.36
CA ASN A 727 -8.31 -23.84 66.16
C ASN A 727 -8.04 -25.32 65.86
N VAL A 728 -6.83 -25.82 66.15
CA VAL A 728 -6.53 -27.26 66.01
C VAL A 728 -7.35 -28.10 66.98
N ALA A 729 -7.57 -27.63 68.22
CA ALA A 729 -8.47 -28.32 69.16
C ALA A 729 -9.92 -28.38 68.63
N GLY A 730 -10.42 -27.27 68.07
CA GLY A 730 -11.72 -27.22 67.39
C GLY A 730 -11.80 -28.12 66.16
N PHE A 731 -10.70 -28.23 65.40
CA PHE A 731 -10.61 -29.09 64.24
C PHE A 731 -10.64 -30.58 64.59
N VAL A 732 -9.87 -31.00 65.61
CA VAL A 732 -9.88 -32.38 66.10
C VAL A 732 -11.29 -32.75 66.58
N GLU A 733 -11.96 -31.83 67.27
CA GLU A 733 -13.33 -31.96 67.74
C GLU A 733 -14.32 -32.14 66.60
N LEU A 734 -14.20 -31.32 65.56
CA LEU A 734 -15.03 -31.37 64.36
C LEU A 734 -14.86 -32.71 63.62
N LEU A 735 -13.62 -33.11 63.34
CA LEU A 735 -13.34 -34.35 62.60
C LEU A 735 -13.86 -35.58 63.34
N ARG A 736 -13.59 -35.70 64.63
CA ARG A 736 -14.03 -36.87 65.42
C ARG A 736 -15.54 -36.92 65.65
N THR A 737 -16.29 -35.86 65.39
CA THR A 737 -17.74 -35.80 65.61
C THR A 737 -18.52 -35.95 64.32
N GLU A 738 -18.22 -35.11 63.33
CA GLU A 738 -18.97 -35.04 62.07
C GLU A 738 -18.42 -36.01 60.99
N PHE A 739 -17.15 -36.41 61.08
CA PHE A 739 -16.46 -37.21 60.04
C PHE A 739 -16.03 -38.60 60.57
N ARG A 740 -16.84 -39.21 61.44
CA ARG A 740 -16.55 -40.52 62.07
C ARG A 740 -16.58 -41.69 61.09
N ASP A 741 -17.34 -41.55 60.02
CA ASP A 741 -17.51 -42.53 58.95
C ASP A 741 -16.36 -42.50 57.93
N ARG A 742 -15.38 -41.60 58.13
CA ARG A 742 -14.29 -41.33 57.19
C ARG A 742 -12.96 -41.92 57.62
N GLN A 743 -12.17 -42.31 56.62
CA GLN A 743 -10.74 -42.52 56.81
C GLN A 743 -10.01 -41.20 56.54
N ILE A 744 -9.46 -40.62 57.60
CA ILE A 744 -8.74 -39.37 57.56
C ILE A 744 -7.24 -39.67 57.58
N ILE A 745 -6.53 -39.27 56.52
CA ILE A 745 -5.07 -39.31 56.47
C ILE A 745 -4.56 -37.88 56.53
N MET A 746 -3.80 -37.58 57.58
CA MET A 746 -3.35 -36.22 57.86
C MET A 746 -1.85 -36.18 58.09
N SER A 747 -1.16 -35.17 57.55
CA SER A 747 0.24 -34.92 57.90
C SER A 747 0.39 -33.84 58.96
N THR A 748 1.50 -33.87 59.69
CA THR A 748 1.92 -32.77 60.57
C THR A 748 3.43 -32.80 60.73
N HIS A 749 4.05 -31.64 60.90
CA HIS A 749 5.47 -31.53 61.24
C HIS A 749 5.74 -31.58 62.76
N GLU A 750 4.68 -31.56 63.59
CA GLU A 750 4.79 -31.53 65.05
C GLU A 750 4.40 -32.86 65.71
N ASP A 751 5.37 -33.51 66.35
CA ASP A 751 5.14 -34.77 67.08
C ASP A 751 4.09 -34.64 68.20
N ARG A 752 4.06 -33.48 68.88
CA ARG A 752 3.08 -33.20 69.94
C ARG A 752 1.66 -33.19 69.40
N MET A 753 1.46 -32.60 68.22
CA MET A 753 0.15 -32.52 67.58
C MET A 753 -0.29 -33.89 67.09
N SER A 754 0.61 -34.66 66.46
CA SER A 754 0.35 -36.06 66.12
C SER A 754 -0.11 -36.89 67.32
N ALA A 755 0.59 -36.76 68.46
CA ALA A 755 0.19 -37.43 69.70
C ALA A 755 -1.19 -36.95 70.19
N TYR A 756 -1.48 -35.65 70.11
CA TYR A 756 -2.76 -35.06 70.52
C TYR A 756 -3.95 -35.59 69.70
N PHE A 757 -3.85 -35.58 68.36
CA PHE A 757 -4.87 -36.15 67.47
C PHE A 757 -5.15 -37.61 67.81
N ARG A 758 -4.10 -38.44 67.88
CA ARG A 758 -4.23 -39.87 68.17
C ARG A 758 -4.83 -40.12 69.56
N TYR A 759 -4.41 -39.36 70.57
CA TYR A 759 -4.95 -39.46 71.93
C TYR A 759 -6.45 -39.16 71.96
N LYS A 760 -6.89 -38.08 71.28
CA LYS A 760 -8.31 -37.71 71.22
C LYS A 760 -9.14 -38.76 70.51
N TYR A 761 -8.69 -39.31 69.38
CA TYR A 761 -9.41 -40.36 68.66
C TYR A 761 -9.55 -41.63 69.50
N LYS A 762 -8.45 -42.10 70.13
CA LYS A 762 -8.47 -43.27 71.00
C LYS A 762 -9.40 -43.09 72.21
N LYS A 763 -9.42 -41.90 72.82
CA LYS A 763 -10.33 -41.59 73.95
C LYS A 763 -11.81 -41.67 73.55
N PHE A 764 -12.13 -41.48 72.28
CA PHE A 764 -13.49 -41.57 71.73
C PHE A 764 -13.82 -42.94 71.11
N GLY A 765 -12.95 -43.94 71.29
CA GLY A 765 -13.16 -45.30 70.77
C GLY A 765 -12.90 -45.45 69.27
N LEU A 766 -12.26 -44.46 68.63
CA LEU A 766 -11.88 -44.51 67.21
C LEU A 766 -10.44 -45.00 67.06
N SER A 767 -10.16 -45.77 66.00
CA SER A 767 -8.80 -46.24 65.72
C SER A 767 -7.91 -45.08 65.26
N ALA A 768 -6.64 -45.09 65.64
CA ALA A 768 -5.68 -44.08 65.22
C ALA A 768 -4.28 -44.67 65.05
N GLY A 769 -3.71 -44.53 63.85
CA GLY A 769 -2.37 -44.97 63.47
C GLY A 769 -1.37 -43.81 63.38
N ARG A 770 -0.07 -44.13 63.43
CA ARG A 770 1.04 -43.18 63.25
C ARG A 770 2.01 -43.75 62.23
N ILE A 771 2.45 -42.94 61.28
CA ILE A 771 3.57 -43.24 60.38
C ILE A 771 4.57 -42.10 60.51
N ASN A 772 5.81 -42.40 60.90
CA ASN A 772 6.85 -41.38 61.02
C ASN A 772 7.81 -41.47 59.83
N PHE A 773 7.79 -40.47 58.95
CA PHE A 773 8.58 -40.49 57.71
C PHE A 773 10.10 -40.39 57.94
N MET A 774 10.54 -39.88 59.09
CA MET A 774 11.95 -39.86 59.44
C MET A 774 12.44 -41.23 59.90
N GLU A 775 11.61 -41.99 60.61
CA GLU A 775 11.88 -43.38 60.98
C GLU A 775 11.88 -44.29 59.74
N GLU A 776 10.89 -44.15 58.86
CA GLU A 776 10.80 -44.92 57.60
C GLU A 776 11.93 -44.62 56.61
N ALA A 777 12.37 -43.37 56.51
CA ALA A 777 13.53 -43.03 55.69
C ALA A 777 14.83 -43.67 56.22
N ARG A 778 14.93 -43.88 57.55
CA ARG A 778 16.11 -44.47 58.20
C ARG A 778 16.11 -45.99 58.15
N SER A 779 14.96 -46.64 58.27
CA SER A 779 14.84 -48.11 58.18
C SER A 779 15.26 -48.64 56.80
N ASN A 780 14.97 -47.88 55.74
CA ASN A 780 15.39 -48.20 54.37
C ASN A 780 16.91 -48.09 54.13
N ILE A 781 17.65 -47.33 54.95
CA ILE A 781 19.13 -47.23 54.84
C ILE A 781 19.84 -48.40 55.52
N VAL A 782 19.18 -49.10 56.46
CA VAL A 782 19.77 -50.19 57.26
C VAL A 782 19.48 -51.58 56.65
N SER A 783 18.69 -51.64 55.56
CA SER A 783 18.29 -52.87 54.87
C SER A 783 19.00 -53.11 53.52
N GLU A 784 19.99 -52.27 53.18
CA GLU A 784 21.08 -52.58 52.23
C GLU A 784 22.28 -53.21 52.96
#